data_AF-A0A183ITP8-F1
#
_entry.id   AF-A0A183ITP8-F1
#
_cell.length_a   1.000
_cell.length_b   1.000
_cell.length_c   1.000
_cell.angle_alpha   90.00
_cell.angle_beta   90.00
_cell.angle_gamma   90.00
#
_symmetry.space_group_name_H-M   'P 1'
#
loop_
_entity.id
_entity.type
_entity.pdbx_description
1 polymer ?
#
loop_
_entity_poly.entity_id
_entity_poly.type
_entity_poly.pdbx_seq_one_letter_code
_entity_poly.pdbx_strand_id
1 'polypeptide(L)'
;MLESLCSLYSSLNESDLWYFICLQRLENHDLIAALSLEQDGRYSQAAEGYDAVMISQRKEINKGRYTERSFKELRLCEERWIHCLKELGEWNHLHEVSSKKSFGDPLLHLETSWRTWNWTSLKDTLQQLEISCPKDFSWKANLYRGYLYMYSPEDQQSGSINVVVDLCNKQLIKEWRRLPPVVSISHMPILQASQLVVELQEAASLLTAFTSNGSQRNFANDLKPVIKTWRNRPPVINDDLYYWNQLIGWRLHNFEQIVDMLGNEPVWFYQQAQQILLCTHAISRCLLQFAQTAKKRGDCVLAFDTLQRLHAVPSLPVYDIYQKVRQQIKCCIKSALYNRKPSTTPEYLHQGLDVIDNCNISLFPKDYIAEFYSLKGNILSQLCRCEEARKAFQTCLQLNDGCVHGWAQFGEHLENLFLKERHFSDAVQALVCFLQAAKLSTESKSRKYIVKVMWLLKFDCDNVMHEHLLTYGLTMPPGNWVFWIPQLLSHLYEYHKTAVVTLLKYISRTYPEIVFYYTKAMARDISASYEAQGVVPTDDVYLQEILTEIETGHSSLYTVLTNIHRELCNEFRETWIEKAIHLAHSMLQYCRRYAFEHRNDMDDSLLPTYLRSQLTKIYDLVSFDNDLLIKVENIFGNVDFAPYASRNITPVTEMLSRLCRRLETYYFDLPHSSFLPDYSLYLSFYSSRVAQINIPGESLFARVRDSHNFMLCGRSFLFYVIYCRYTFGLL
;
A
#
# COMPACT_ATOMS: atom_id res chain seq x y z
N MET A 1 -16.43 27.26 -17.66
CA MET A 1 -16.07 25.86 -17.98
C MET A 1 -15.21 25.23 -16.90
N LEU A 2 -14.09 25.84 -16.46
CA LEU A 2 -13.28 25.29 -15.37
C LEU A 2 -14.00 25.28 -14.00
N GLU A 3 -14.75 26.33 -13.65
CA GLU A 3 -15.51 26.36 -12.39
C GLU A 3 -16.61 25.28 -12.31
N SER A 4 -17.30 25.04 -13.43
CA SER A 4 -18.28 23.96 -13.53
C SER A 4 -17.64 22.57 -13.43
N LEU A 5 -16.41 22.42 -13.93
CA LEU A 5 -15.63 21.18 -13.76
C LEU A 5 -15.20 20.99 -12.30
N CYS A 6 -14.74 22.03 -11.61
CA CYS A 6 -14.46 21.96 -10.17
C CYS A 6 -15.71 21.54 -9.37
N SER A 7 -16.86 22.13 -9.67
CA SER A 7 -18.11 21.75 -8.99
C SER A 7 -18.49 20.29 -9.27
N LEU A 8 -18.30 19.81 -10.50
CA LEU A 8 -18.56 18.42 -10.86
C LEU A 8 -17.61 17.46 -10.14
N TYR A 9 -16.30 17.73 -10.12
CA TYR A 9 -15.34 16.88 -9.40
C TYR A 9 -15.56 16.90 -7.89
N SER A 10 -15.93 18.05 -7.33
CA SER A 10 -16.32 18.12 -5.91
C SER A 10 -17.58 17.30 -5.63
N SER A 11 -18.55 17.25 -6.55
CA SER A 11 -19.76 16.44 -6.37
C SER A 11 -19.51 14.93 -6.48
N LEU A 12 -18.51 14.53 -7.26
CA LEU A 12 -18.09 13.13 -7.41
C LEU A 12 -17.04 12.71 -6.38
N ASN A 13 -16.62 13.61 -5.50
CA ASN A 13 -15.56 13.38 -4.51
C ASN A 13 -14.19 13.00 -5.14
N GLU A 14 -13.93 13.50 -6.36
CA GLU A 14 -12.66 13.30 -7.08
C GLU A 14 -11.67 14.42 -6.70
N SER A 15 -11.10 14.29 -5.50
CA SER A 15 -10.27 15.33 -4.88
C SER A 15 -9.00 15.66 -5.67
N ASP A 16 -8.30 14.67 -6.21
CA ASP A 16 -7.04 14.89 -6.95
C ASP A 16 -7.24 15.75 -8.22
N LEU A 17 -8.27 15.45 -8.99
CA LEU A 17 -8.63 16.24 -10.18
C LEU A 17 -9.11 17.65 -9.79
N TRP A 18 -9.80 17.76 -8.66
CA TRP A 18 -10.22 19.04 -8.11
C TRP A 18 -9.02 19.91 -7.70
N TYR A 19 -8.05 19.36 -6.95
CA TYR A 19 -6.83 20.06 -6.55
C TYR A 19 -6.04 20.50 -7.79
N PHE A 20 -5.90 19.64 -8.80
CA PHE A 20 -5.19 19.99 -10.03
C PHE A 20 -5.80 21.22 -10.72
N ILE A 21 -7.13 21.28 -10.90
CA ILE A 21 -7.76 22.45 -11.53
C ILE A 21 -7.61 23.69 -10.64
N CYS A 22 -7.75 23.55 -9.33
CA CYS A 22 -7.55 24.65 -8.39
C CYS A 22 -6.14 25.23 -8.50
N LEU A 23 -5.10 24.39 -8.54
CA LEU A 23 -3.71 24.81 -8.67
C LEU A 23 -3.42 25.51 -10.00
N GLN A 24 -4.05 25.09 -11.10
CA GLN A 24 -3.90 25.76 -12.40
C GLN A 24 -4.61 27.13 -12.47
N ARG A 25 -5.62 27.36 -11.63
CA ARG A 25 -6.44 28.58 -11.64
C ARG A 25 -5.88 29.67 -10.73
N LEU A 26 -5.25 29.30 -9.62
CA LEU A 26 -4.84 30.23 -8.57
C LEU A 26 -3.53 30.93 -8.95
N GLU A 27 -3.44 32.23 -8.64
CA GLU A 27 -2.22 33.03 -8.83
C GLU A 27 -1.45 33.21 -7.51
N ASN A 28 -2.16 33.14 -6.37
CA ASN A 28 -1.56 33.33 -5.05
C ASN A 28 -0.70 32.11 -4.64
N HIS A 29 0.61 32.31 -4.59
CA HIS A 29 1.57 31.26 -4.20
C HIS A 29 1.38 30.74 -2.78
N ASP A 30 0.97 31.58 -1.82
CA ASP A 30 0.75 31.16 -0.44
C ASP A 30 -0.48 30.24 -0.33
N LEU A 31 -1.52 30.52 -1.12
CA LEU A 31 -2.71 29.69 -1.22
C LEU A 31 -2.43 28.36 -1.92
N ILE A 32 -1.63 28.38 -2.98
CA ILE A 32 -1.13 27.18 -3.67
C ILE A 32 -0.34 26.31 -2.70
N ALA A 33 0.54 26.91 -1.89
CA ALA A 33 1.31 26.20 -0.88
C ALA A 33 0.38 25.54 0.15
N ALA A 34 -0.61 26.26 0.67
CA ALA A 34 -1.60 25.72 1.61
C ALA A 34 -2.41 24.55 1.01
N LEU A 35 -2.88 24.67 -0.24
CA LEU A 35 -3.60 23.59 -0.94
C LEU A 35 -2.71 22.36 -1.17
N SER A 36 -1.43 22.55 -1.50
CA SER A 36 -0.51 21.43 -1.67
C SER A 36 -0.23 20.69 -0.35
N LEU A 37 -0.17 21.43 0.76
CA LEU A 37 -0.06 20.83 2.11
C LEU A 37 -1.33 20.08 2.50
N GLU A 38 -2.51 20.59 2.12
CA GLU A 38 -3.78 19.88 2.31
C GLU A 38 -3.81 18.58 1.51
N GLN A 39 -3.36 18.59 0.25
CA GLN A 39 -3.31 17.39 -0.59
C GLN A 39 -2.32 16.34 -0.05
N ASP A 40 -1.21 16.74 0.58
CA ASP A 40 -0.28 15.84 1.28
C ASP A 40 -0.87 15.28 2.60
N GLY A 41 -2.02 15.80 3.05
CA GLY A 41 -2.67 15.43 4.31
C GLY A 41 -2.09 16.10 5.56
N ARG A 42 -1.33 17.19 5.40
CA ARG A 42 -0.74 17.98 6.50
C ARG A 42 -1.70 19.09 6.96
N TYR A 43 -2.85 18.69 7.50
CA TYR A 43 -3.95 19.62 7.79
C TYR A 43 -3.61 20.73 8.78
N SER A 44 -2.77 20.48 9.78
CA SER A 44 -2.34 21.51 10.75
C SER A 44 -1.54 22.64 10.08
N GLN A 45 -0.59 22.29 9.22
CA GLN A 45 0.22 23.28 8.49
C GLN A 45 -0.61 23.99 7.41
N ALA A 46 -1.53 23.27 6.76
CA ALA A 46 -2.44 23.84 5.78
C ALA A 46 -3.40 24.86 6.43
N ALA A 47 -3.97 24.56 7.60
CA ALA A 47 -4.84 25.47 8.34
C ALA A 47 -4.13 26.78 8.71
N GLU A 48 -2.90 26.70 9.24
CA GLU A 48 -2.07 27.88 9.53
C GLU A 48 -1.78 28.71 8.25
N GLY A 49 -1.51 28.03 7.13
CA GLY A 49 -1.31 28.66 5.83
C GLY A 49 -2.57 29.40 5.35
N TYR A 50 -3.74 28.78 5.45
CA TYR A 50 -5.01 29.41 5.11
C TYR A 50 -5.31 30.62 6.00
N ASP A 51 -5.05 30.54 7.30
CA ASP A 51 -5.21 31.67 8.23
C ASP A 51 -4.31 32.86 7.84
N ALA A 52 -3.04 32.59 7.51
CA ALA A 52 -2.11 33.63 7.05
C ALA A 52 -2.61 34.32 5.77
N VAL A 53 -3.10 33.54 4.81
CA VAL A 53 -3.68 34.05 3.55
C VAL A 53 -4.96 34.86 3.80
N MET A 54 -5.86 34.38 4.65
CA MET A 54 -7.09 35.11 5.00
C MET A 54 -6.77 36.44 5.68
N ILE A 55 -5.80 36.48 6.59
CA ILE A 55 -5.37 37.71 7.26
C ILE A 55 -4.76 38.70 6.26
N SER A 56 -3.91 38.24 5.34
CA SER A 56 -3.26 39.11 4.35
C SER A 56 -4.28 39.66 3.34
N GLN A 57 -5.18 38.81 2.82
CA GLN A 57 -6.22 39.22 1.88
C GLN A 57 -7.24 40.17 2.51
N ARG A 58 -7.65 39.95 3.77
CA ARG A 58 -8.53 40.89 4.50
C ARG A 58 -7.88 42.26 4.69
N LYS A 59 -6.56 42.32 4.92
CA LYS A 59 -5.82 43.60 4.99
C LYS A 59 -5.80 44.34 3.65
N GLU A 60 -5.63 43.62 2.53
CA GLU A 60 -5.65 44.24 1.19
C GLU A 60 -7.05 44.70 0.78
N ILE A 61 -8.11 43.97 1.16
CA ILE A 61 -9.50 44.40 0.99
C ILE A 61 -9.77 45.69 1.75
N ASN A 62 -9.31 45.79 3.01
CA ASN A 62 -9.46 47.00 3.81
C ASN A 62 -8.70 48.21 3.23
N LYS A 63 -7.69 47.98 2.37
CA LYS A 63 -6.96 49.02 1.64
C LYS A 63 -7.63 49.42 0.31
N GLY A 64 -8.80 48.85 -0.01
CA GLY A 64 -9.56 49.18 -1.23
C GLY A 64 -9.09 48.48 -2.51
N ARG A 65 -8.19 47.50 -2.42
CA ARG A 65 -7.77 46.66 -3.56
C ARG A 65 -8.76 45.52 -3.75
N TYR A 66 -9.92 45.84 -4.31
CA TYR A 66 -11.08 44.96 -4.43
C TYR A 66 -11.15 44.30 -5.81
N THR A 67 -11.14 42.96 -5.88
CA THR A 67 -11.47 42.22 -7.10
C THR A 67 -12.43 41.06 -6.79
N GLU A 68 -13.31 40.71 -7.74
CA GLU A 68 -14.22 39.55 -7.61
C GLU A 68 -13.46 38.23 -7.42
N ARG A 69 -12.26 38.13 -8.00
CA ARG A 69 -11.37 36.97 -7.85
C ARG A 69 -10.89 36.80 -6.40
N SER A 70 -10.47 37.89 -5.77
CA SER A 70 -10.04 37.86 -4.36
C SER A 70 -11.14 37.39 -3.42
N PHE A 71 -12.41 37.67 -3.72
CA PHE A 71 -13.54 37.16 -2.95
C PHE A 71 -13.76 35.65 -3.14
N LYS A 72 -13.65 35.15 -4.38
CA LYS A 72 -13.73 33.71 -4.67
C LYS A 72 -12.59 32.93 -4.01
N GLU A 73 -11.39 33.49 -4.00
CA GLU A 73 -10.23 32.90 -3.30
C GLU A 73 -10.44 32.88 -1.79
N LEU A 74 -10.90 33.97 -1.17
CA LEU A 74 -11.22 34.00 0.25
C LEU A 74 -12.27 32.97 0.64
N ARG A 75 -13.34 32.85 -0.14
CA ARG A 75 -14.37 31.83 0.10
C ARG A 75 -13.78 30.42 0.00
N LEU A 76 -12.93 30.17 -0.99
CA LEU A 76 -12.23 28.89 -1.12
C LEU A 76 -11.34 28.62 0.11
N CYS A 77 -10.58 29.62 0.57
CA CYS A 77 -9.78 29.55 1.79
C CYS A 77 -10.65 29.20 3.00
N GLU A 78 -11.79 29.87 3.19
CA GLU A 78 -12.70 29.62 4.31
C GLU A 78 -13.28 28.20 4.25
N GLU A 79 -13.74 27.76 3.07
CA GLU A 79 -14.26 26.40 2.87
C GLU A 79 -13.19 25.32 3.15
N ARG A 80 -11.95 25.54 2.69
CA ARG A 80 -10.83 24.58 2.91
C ARG A 80 -10.27 24.63 4.32
N TRP A 81 -10.24 25.80 4.94
CA TRP A 81 -9.85 25.94 6.34
C TRP A 81 -10.82 25.19 7.26
N ILE A 82 -12.14 25.31 7.03
CA ILE A 82 -13.16 24.51 7.71
C ILE A 82 -12.90 23.01 7.48
N HIS A 83 -12.61 22.60 6.25
CA HIS A 83 -12.27 21.20 5.94
C HIS A 83 -11.07 20.69 6.76
N CYS A 84 -9.97 21.45 6.80
CA CYS A 84 -8.78 21.09 7.58
C CYS A 84 -9.09 20.96 9.07
N LEU A 85 -9.86 21.88 9.65
CA LEU A 85 -10.27 21.80 11.06
C LEU A 85 -11.19 20.61 11.36
N LYS A 86 -12.05 20.22 10.41
CA LYS A 86 -12.89 19.02 10.53
C LYS A 86 -12.05 17.74 10.56
N GLU A 87 -11.00 17.66 9.75
CA GLU A 87 -10.04 16.53 9.75
C GLU A 87 -9.19 16.50 11.03
N LEU A 88 -8.75 17.66 11.52
CA LEU A 88 -8.02 17.80 12.78
C LEU A 88 -8.89 17.49 14.02
N GLY A 89 -10.21 17.58 13.89
CA GLY A 89 -11.14 17.32 14.99
C GLY A 89 -11.30 18.47 15.99
N GLU A 90 -10.96 19.71 15.59
CA GLU A 90 -11.05 20.93 16.40
C GLU A 90 -12.49 21.46 16.49
N TRP A 91 -13.40 20.62 16.99
CA TRP A 91 -14.84 20.90 17.00
C TRP A 91 -15.24 22.07 17.90
N ASN A 92 -14.51 22.29 19.00
CA ASN A 92 -14.76 23.41 19.90
C ASN A 92 -14.50 24.74 19.17
N HIS A 93 -13.38 24.84 18.45
CA HIS A 93 -13.05 26.02 17.66
C HIS A 93 -14.08 26.26 16.54
N LEU A 94 -14.47 25.20 15.81
CA LEU A 94 -15.52 25.29 14.80
C LEU A 94 -16.87 25.71 15.37
N HIS A 95 -17.22 25.27 16.57
CA HIS A 95 -18.46 25.67 17.24
C HIS A 95 -18.46 27.18 17.58
N GLU A 96 -17.36 27.71 18.10
CA GLU A 96 -17.20 29.15 18.36
C GLU A 96 -17.26 29.99 17.09
N VAL A 97 -16.74 29.48 15.98
CA VAL A 97 -16.80 30.16 14.68
C VAL A 97 -18.23 30.14 14.14
N SER A 98 -18.89 28.98 14.16
CA SER A 98 -20.26 28.82 13.65
C SER A 98 -21.32 29.57 14.45
N SER A 99 -21.11 29.78 15.75
CA SER A 99 -22.04 30.53 16.61
C SER A 99 -22.01 32.05 16.36
N LYS A 100 -20.96 32.58 15.72
CA LYS A 100 -20.88 33.99 15.36
C LYS A 100 -21.82 34.29 14.20
N LYS A 101 -22.73 35.25 14.39
CA LYS A 101 -23.72 35.68 13.39
C LYS A 101 -23.12 36.10 12.04
N SER A 102 -21.86 36.53 12.00
CA SER A 102 -21.15 36.91 10.78
C SER A 102 -20.64 35.73 9.94
N PHE A 103 -20.54 34.54 10.53
CA PHE A 103 -19.96 33.32 9.92
C PHE A 103 -20.99 32.18 9.82
N GLY A 104 -22.27 32.49 10.03
CA GLY A 104 -23.33 31.53 10.27
C GLY A 104 -23.64 30.67 9.04
N ASP A 105 -22.89 29.58 8.87
CA ASP A 105 -23.34 28.39 8.16
C ASP A 105 -24.14 27.53 9.16
N PRO A 106 -25.48 27.52 9.08
CA PRO A 106 -26.31 26.77 10.02
C PRO A 106 -26.06 25.25 9.91
N LEU A 107 -25.59 24.77 8.76
CA LEU A 107 -25.25 23.36 8.56
C LEU A 107 -24.00 22.97 9.35
N LEU A 108 -22.97 23.83 9.33
CA LEU A 108 -21.79 23.64 10.16
C LEU A 108 -22.15 23.69 11.65
N HIS A 109 -23.00 24.64 12.05
CA HIS A 109 -23.42 24.74 13.45
C HIS A 109 -24.07 23.44 13.92
N LEU A 110 -25.02 22.88 13.15
CA LEU A 110 -25.60 21.56 13.43
C LEU A 110 -24.55 20.47 13.64
N GLU A 111 -23.59 20.35 12.71
CA GLU A 111 -22.53 19.33 12.78
C GLU A 111 -21.64 19.50 14.02
N THR A 112 -21.46 20.73 14.51
CA THR A 112 -20.65 21.01 15.71
C THR A 112 -21.42 20.78 17.01
N SER A 113 -22.70 21.15 17.06
CA SER A 113 -23.49 21.16 18.30
C SER A 113 -23.67 19.78 18.92
N TRP A 114 -23.92 18.74 18.12
CA TRP A 114 -24.04 17.38 18.66
C TRP A 114 -22.70 16.82 19.15
N ARG A 115 -21.55 17.31 18.63
CA ARG A 115 -20.21 16.85 19.03
C ARG A 115 -19.71 17.51 20.31
N THR A 116 -20.18 18.73 20.59
CA THR A 116 -19.84 19.50 21.79
C THR A 116 -20.84 19.31 22.93
N TRP A 117 -21.72 18.30 22.86
CA TRP A 117 -22.79 18.01 23.84
C TRP A 117 -23.86 19.13 23.99
N ASN A 118 -23.97 20.05 23.01
CA ASN A 118 -24.91 21.16 23.05
C ASN A 118 -26.23 20.83 22.34
N TRP A 119 -27.05 19.97 22.95
CA TRP A 119 -28.33 19.50 22.40
C TRP A 119 -29.38 20.60 22.23
N THR A 120 -29.37 21.64 23.07
CA THR A 120 -30.27 22.81 22.96
C THR A 120 -30.01 23.61 21.68
N SER A 121 -28.74 23.93 21.43
CA SER A 121 -28.29 24.59 20.20
C SER A 121 -28.60 23.75 18.96
N LEU A 122 -28.49 22.42 19.04
CA LEU A 122 -28.90 21.52 17.96
C LEU A 122 -30.41 21.62 17.68
N LYS A 123 -31.25 21.65 18.73
CA LYS A 123 -32.71 21.78 18.61
C LYS A 123 -33.09 23.08 17.91
N ASP A 124 -32.55 24.20 18.37
CA ASP A 124 -32.87 25.53 17.85
C ASP A 124 -32.47 25.68 16.39
N THR A 125 -31.31 25.14 16.01
CA THR A 125 -30.84 25.21 14.62
C THR A 125 -31.54 24.22 13.69
N LEU A 126 -31.96 23.05 14.17
CA LEU A 126 -32.81 22.14 13.39
C LEU A 126 -34.15 22.80 13.06
N GLN A 127 -34.76 23.52 14.03
CA GLN A 127 -36.00 24.27 13.80
C GLN A 127 -35.84 25.38 12.75
N GLN A 128 -34.70 26.08 12.75
CA GLN A 128 -34.41 27.11 11.74
C GLN A 128 -34.25 26.52 10.32
N LEU A 129 -33.78 25.28 10.21
CA LEU A 129 -33.44 24.63 8.94
C LEU A 129 -34.56 23.78 8.34
N GLU A 130 -35.70 23.58 9.02
CA GLU A 130 -36.75 22.67 8.52
C GLU A 130 -37.29 23.04 7.14
N ILE A 131 -37.31 24.32 6.82
CA ILE A 131 -37.85 24.86 5.55
C ILE A 131 -36.75 25.10 4.51
N SER A 132 -35.50 25.31 4.93
CA SER A 132 -34.38 25.78 4.09
C SER A 132 -33.28 24.74 3.86
N CYS A 133 -33.37 23.54 4.42
CA CYS A 133 -32.33 22.51 4.33
C CYS A 133 -32.07 22.05 2.87
N PRO A 134 -30.82 22.08 2.39
CA PRO A 134 -30.46 21.53 1.08
C PRO A 134 -30.80 20.04 0.96
N LYS A 135 -31.22 19.62 -0.24
CA LYS A 135 -31.63 18.22 -0.50
C LYS A 135 -30.52 17.22 -0.19
N ASP A 136 -29.28 17.56 -0.54
CA ASP A 136 -28.11 16.69 -0.37
C ASP A 136 -27.70 16.54 1.11
N PHE A 137 -28.09 17.48 1.97
CA PHE A 137 -27.86 17.47 3.41
C PHE A 137 -29.04 16.87 4.20
N SER A 138 -30.18 16.62 3.55
CA SER A 138 -31.42 16.25 4.24
C SER A 138 -31.29 14.99 5.08
N TRP A 139 -30.51 14.00 4.62
CA TRP A 139 -30.26 12.77 5.39
C TRP A 139 -29.43 13.03 6.64
N LYS A 140 -28.48 13.97 6.62
CA LYS A 140 -27.69 14.37 7.80
C LYS A 140 -28.56 15.09 8.82
N ALA A 141 -29.41 16.01 8.37
CA ALA A 141 -30.36 16.69 9.24
C ALA A 141 -31.30 15.69 9.93
N ASN A 142 -31.79 14.68 9.18
CA ASN A 142 -32.62 13.62 9.74
C ASN A 142 -31.83 12.70 10.70
N LEU A 143 -30.58 12.37 10.40
CA LEU A 143 -29.70 11.64 11.32
C LEU A 143 -29.55 12.38 12.65
N TYR A 144 -29.29 13.70 12.61
CA TYR A 144 -29.15 14.54 13.80
C TYR A 144 -30.47 14.74 14.56
N ARG A 145 -31.61 14.78 13.87
CA ARG A 145 -32.93 14.66 14.52
C ARG A 145 -33.07 13.34 15.28
N GLY A 146 -32.61 12.25 14.67
CA GLY A 146 -32.52 10.94 15.32
C GLY A 146 -31.68 10.98 16.59
N TYR A 147 -30.51 11.63 16.55
CA TYR A 147 -29.67 11.83 17.75
C TYR A 147 -30.39 12.65 18.81
N LEU A 148 -31.05 13.75 18.43
CA LEU A 148 -31.79 14.60 19.37
C LEU A 148 -32.91 13.83 20.09
N TYR A 149 -33.65 12.97 19.39
CA TYR A 149 -34.69 12.13 20.00
C TYR A 149 -34.15 11.16 21.05
N MET A 150 -32.88 10.77 20.98
CA MET A 150 -32.26 9.90 21.98
C MET A 150 -31.98 10.64 23.29
N TYR A 151 -31.50 11.88 23.19
CA TYR A 151 -30.97 12.64 24.33
C TYR A 151 -31.93 13.69 24.91
N SER A 152 -33.01 14.03 24.21
CA SER A 152 -34.04 14.98 24.69
C SER A 152 -35.30 14.24 25.18
N PRO A 153 -35.59 14.22 26.50
CA PRO A 153 -36.73 13.48 27.06
C PRO A 153 -38.10 14.05 26.64
N GLU A 154 -38.19 15.35 26.30
CA GLU A 154 -39.41 15.99 25.80
C GLU A 154 -39.77 15.54 24.38
N ASP A 155 -38.76 15.20 23.57
CA ASP A 155 -38.93 14.84 22.17
C ASP A 155 -39.03 13.32 21.95
N GLN A 156 -38.68 12.50 22.96
CA GLN A 156 -38.86 11.05 22.97
C GLN A 156 -40.32 10.60 22.75
N GLN A 157 -41.30 11.45 23.13
CA GLN A 157 -42.72 11.18 22.92
C GLN A 157 -43.25 11.65 21.55
N SER A 158 -42.49 12.47 20.83
CA SER A 158 -42.96 13.21 19.65
C SER A 158 -42.65 12.54 18.31
N GLY A 159 -41.76 11.55 18.25
CA GLY A 159 -41.40 10.87 17.01
C GLY A 159 -40.85 9.44 17.20
N SER A 160 -41.17 8.54 16.26
CA SER A 160 -40.58 7.20 16.25
C SER A 160 -39.22 7.24 15.53
N ILE A 161 -38.14 6.88 16.23
CA ILE A 161 -36.79 6.80 15.66
C ILE A 161 -36.76 5.91 14.41
N ASN A 162 -37.58 4.84 14.36
CA ASN A 162 -37.70 3.98 13.18
C ASN A 162 -38.18 4.75 11.94
N VAL A 163 -39.07 5.74 12.10
CA VAL A 163 -39.53 6.58 10.99
C VAL A 163 -38.39 7.46 10.48
N VAL A 164 -37.57 8.01 11.37
CA VAL A 164 -36.39 8.81 10.99
C VAL A 164 -35.36 7.94 10.25
N VAL A 165 -35.10 6.73 10.75
CA VAL A 165 -34.21 5.75 10.11
C VAL A 165 -34.71 5.41 8.70
N ASP A 166 -36.00 5.14 8.53
CA ASP A 166 -36.60 4.87 7.23
C ASP A 166 -36.51 6.07 6.27
N LEU A 167 -36.67 7.29 6.78
CA LEU A 167 -36.49 8.51 6.00
C LEU A 167 -35.03 8.67 5.55
N CYS A 168 -34.06 8.49 6.46
CA CYS A 168 -32.64 8.49 6.12
C CYS A 168 -32.31 7.46 5.05
N ASN A 169 -32.77 6.22 5.19
CA ASN A 169 -32.54 5.15 4.23
C ASN A 169 -33.12 5.47 2.84
N LYS A 170 -34.36 5.97 2.77
CA LYS A 170 -34.97 6.40 1.50
C LYS A 170 -34.17 7.52 0.82
N GLN A 171 -33.64 8.46 1.60
CA GLN A 171 -32.82 9.56 1.09
C GLN A 171 -31.45 9.07 0.62
N LEU A 172 -30.76 8.23 1.39
CA LEU A 172 -29.47 7.64 1.00
C LEU A 172 -29.58 6.81 -0.27
N ILE A 173 -30.63 5.99 -0.42
CA ILE A 173 -30.89 5.23 -1.66
C ILE A 173 -31.15 6.17 -2.85
N LYS A 174 -31.81 7.30 -2.62
CA LYS A 174 -32.03 8.30 -3.66
C LYS A 174 -30.72 8.96 -4.11
N GLU A 175 -29.85 9.31 -3.18
CA GLU A 175 -28.51 9.85 -3.50
C GLU A 175 -27.64 8.80 -4.21
N TRP A 176 -27.69 7.53 -3.78
CA TRP A 176 -26.99 6.45 -4.46
C TRP A 176 -27.40 6.34 -5.93
N ARG A 177 -28.72 6.40 -6.20
CA ARG A 177 -29.25 6.33 -7.58
C ARG A 177 -28.93 7.56 -8.43
N ARG A 178 -28.51 8.67 -7.83
CA ARG A 178 -28.09 9.88 -8.57
C ARG A 178 -26.67 9.77 -9.09
N LEU A 179 -25.83 8.94 -8.47
CA LEU A 179 -24.44 8.75 -8.87
C LEU A 179 -24.32 7.84 -10.11
N PRO A 180 -23.17 7.86 -10.81
CA PRO A 180 -22.90 6.94 -11.90
C PRO A 180 -23.02 5.47 -11.47
N PRO A 181 -23.41 4.55 -12.37
CA PRO A 181 -23.60 3.14 -12.02
C PRO A 181 -22.31 2.40 -11.64
N VAL A 182 -21.15 2.96 -12.01
CA VAL A 182 -19.84 2.42 -11.63
C VAL A 182 -19.54 2.85 -10.19
N VAL A 183 -19.38 1.86 -9.30
CA VAL A 183 -19.03 2.11 -7.91
C VAL A 183 -17.64 2.72 -7.83
N SER A 184 -17.56 3.96 -7.32
CA SER A 184 -16.32 4.74 -7.17
C SER A 184 -16.27 5.45 -5.81
N ILE A 185 -15.24 6.26 -5.58
CA ILE A 185 -15.05 7.04 -4.33
C ILE A 185 -16.25 7.96 -4.01
N SER A 186 -16.99 8.39 -5.03
CA SER A 186 -18.26 9.13 -4.93
C SER A 186 -19.30 8.45 -4.04
N HIS A 187 -19.30 7.11 -3.99
CA HIS A 187 -20.26 6.33 -3.23
C HIS A 187 -19.84 6.15 -1.75
N MET A 188 -18.57 6.42 -1.41
CA MET A 188 -18.02 6.16 -0.08
C MET A 188 -18.74 6.93 1.04
N PRO A 189 -19.05 8.24 0.89
CA PRO A 189 -19.79 8.98 1.92
C PRO A 189 -21.19 8.41 2.20
N ILE A 190 -21.84 7.82 1.19
CA ILE A 190 -23.16 7.20 1.34
C ILE A 190 -23.06 5.89 2.13
N LEU A 191 -22.03 5.08 1.87
CA LEU A 191 -21.76 3.87 2.64
C LEU A 191 -21.43 4.19 4.10
N GLN A 192 -20.56 5.19 4.32
CA GLN A 192 -20.24 5.71 5.65
C GLN A 192 -21.48 6.21 6.39
N ALA A 193 -22.35 6.95 5.71
CA ALA A 193 -23.63 7.40 6.24
C ALA A 193 -24.57 6.24 6.60
N SER A 194 -24.64 5.21 5.76
CA SER A 194 -25.48 4.04 6.02
C SER A 194 -25.06 3.31 7.31
N GLN A 195 -23.75 3.24 7.59
CA GLN A 195 -23.25 2.70 8.85
C GLN A 195 -23.72 3.53 10.05
N LEU A 196 -23.67 4.87 9.97
CA LEU A 196 -24.14 5.74 11.05
C LEU A 196 -25.65 5.59 11.32
N VAL A 197 -26.46 5.45 10.26
CA VAL A 197 -27.91 5.23 10.38
C VAL A 197 -28.21 3.87 11.04
N VAL A 198 -27.46 2.82 10.69
CA VAL A 198 -27.59 1.50 11.34
C VAL A 198 -27.17 1.57 12.81
N GLU A 199 -26.07 2.26 13.15
CA GLU A 199 -25.65 2.41 14.54
C GLU A 199 -26.62 3.27 15.36
N LEU A 200 -27.31 4.24 14.75
CA LEU A 200 -28.42 4.96 15.38
C LEU A 200 -29.58 4.01 15.72
N GLN A 201 -29.99 3.16 14.78
CA GLN A 201 -31.08 2.19 15.01
C GLN A 201 -30.71 1.18 16.10
N GLU A 202 -29.49 0.66 16.08
CA GLU A 202 -28.99 -0.26 17.10
C GLU A 202 -28.93 0.41 18.48
N ALA A 203 -28.44 1.65 18.57
CA ALA A 203 -28.44 2.44 19.81
C ALA A 203 -29.86 2.69 20.36
N ALA A 204 -30.80 3.03 19.49
CA ALA A 204 -32.21 3.20 19.85
C ALA A 204 -32.83 1.92 20.41
N SER A 205 -32.53 0.77 19.80
CA SER A 205 -33.00 -0.53 20.29
C SER A 205 -32.44 -0.87 21.68
N LEU A 206 -31.17 -0.53 21.95
CA LEU A 206 -30.55 -0.73 23.27
C LEU A 206 -31.19 0.15 24.34
N LEU A 207 -31.42 1.43 24.04
CA LEU A 207 -31.96 2.39 25.00
C LEU A 207 -33.43 2.13 25.31
N THR A 208 -34.22 1.70 24.33
CA THR A 208 -35.61 1.24 24.56
C THR A 208 -35.67 -0.05 25.39
N ALA A 209 -34.75 -1.00 25.17
CA ALA A 209 -34.65 -2.21 25.99
C ALA A 209 -34.26 -1.93 27.45
N PHE A 210 -33.55 -0.82 27.70
CA PHE A 210 -33.18 -0.37 29.04
C PHE A 210 -34.34 0.32 29.78
N THR A 211 -35.10 1.18 29.10
CA THR A 211 -36.19 1.96 29.71
C THR A 211 -37.49 1.18 29.92
N SER A 212 -37.68 0.04 29.25
CA SER A 212 -38.83 -0.82 29.53
C SER A 212 -38.72 -1.48 30.92
N ASN A 213 -39.62 -1.09 31.83
CA ASN A 213 -39.69 -1.35 33.28
C ASN A 213 -39.61 -2.82 33.80
N GLY A 214 -39.17 -3.80 32.99
CA GLY A 214 -39.06 -5.22 33.39
C GLY A 214 -37.79 -5.96 32.93
N SER A 215 -36.88 -5.32 32.18
CA SER A 215 -35.83 -6.01 31.40
C SER A 215 -34.38 -5.61 31.74
N GLN A 216 -34.11 -4.90 32.83
CA GLN A 216 -32.72 -4.51 33.18
C GLN A 216 -31.78 -5.72 33.38
N ARG A 217 -32.30 -6.91 33.72
CA ARG A 217 -31.53 -8.17 33.75
C ARG A 217 -31.16 -8.71 32.35
N ASN A 218 -31.94 -8.38 31.33
CA ASN A 218 -31.69 -8.76 29.93
C ASN A 218 -30.84 -7.73 29.17
N PHE A 219 -30.73 -6.48 29.64
CA PHE A 219 -29.89 -5.45 29.03
C PHE A 219 -28.43 -5.89 28.82
N ALA A 220 -27.88 -6.66 29.77
CA ALA A 220 -26.55 -7.28 29.65
C ALA A 220 -26.42 -8.25 28.45
N ASN A 221 -27.48 -8.96 28.12
CA ASN A 221 -27.53 -9.90 27.00
C ASN A 221 -27.66 -9.18 25.65
N ASP A 222 -28.21 -7.97 25.63
CA ASP A 222 -28.36 -7.15 24.42
C ASP A 222 -27.13 -6.24 24.18
N LEU A 223 -26.52 -5.72 25.24
CA LEU A 223 -25.34 -4.84 25.19
C LEU A 223 -24.10 -5.54 24.62
N LYS A 224 -23.79 -6.76 25.09
CA LYS A 224 -22.60 -7.52 24.66
C LYS A 224 -22.57 -7.78 23.15
N PRO A 225 -23.65 -8.26 22.51
CA PRO A 225 -23.74 -8.40 21.05
C PRO A 225 -23.51 -7.08 20.30
N VAL A 226 -24.10 -5.97 20.74
CA VAL A 226 -23.92 -4.69 20.05
C VAL A 226 -22.48 -4.21 20.13
N ILE A 227 -21.86 -4.24 21.33
CA ILE A 227 -20.44 -3.90 21.50
C ILE A 227 -19.55 -4.80 20.63
N LYS A 228 -19.83 -6.10 20.57
CA LYS A 228 -19.09 -7.04 19.71
C LYS A 228 -19.26 -6.70 18.23
N THR A 229 -20.45 -6.31 17.81
CA THR A 229 -20.78 -5.95 16.42
C THR A 229 -20.07 -4.64 16.04
N TRP A 230 -20.14 -3.61 16.87
CA TRP A 230 -19.45 -2.32 16.65
C TRP A 230 -17.93 -2.50 16.63
N ARG A 231 -17.39 -3.37 17.49
CA ARG A 231 -15.97 -3.73 17.49
C ARG A 231 -15.53 -4.41 16.18
N ASN A 232 -16.42 -5.18 15.56
CA ASN A 232 -16.13 -5.90 14.31
C ASN A 232 -16.46 -5.08 13.06
N ARG A 233 -17.08 -3.90 13.19
CA ARG A 233 -17.31 -2.91 12.12
C ARG A 233 -16.53 -1.61 12.37
N PRO A 234 -15.19 -1.63 12.42
CA PRO A 234 -14.41 -0.41 12.42
C PRO A 234 -14.31 0.18 11.00
N PRO A 235 -14.13 1.50 10.85
CA PRO A 235 -13.74 2.09 9.58
C PRO A 235 -12.40 1.54 9.07
N VAL A 236 -12.13 1.76 7.79
CA VAL A 236 -10.85 1.41 7.17
C VAL A 236 -9.81 2.46 7.54
N ILE A 237 -8.55 2.05 7.68
CA ILE A 237 -7.44 2.95 8.04
C ILE A 237 -7.31 4.11 7.03
N ASN A 238 -7.77 3.93 5.79
CA ASN A 238 -7.71 4.90 4.70
C ASN A 238 -8.95 5.79 4.56
N ASP A 239 -10.02 5.64 5.37
CA ASP A 239 -11.20 6.53 5.32
C ASP A 239 -10.84 7.97 5.70
N ASP A 240 -11.74 8.93 5.86
CA ASP A 240 -11.37 10.30 6.30
C ASP A 240 -11.31 10.40 7.84
N LEU A 241 -10.48 11.30 8.42
CA LEU A 241 -10.36 11.39 9.88
C LEU A 241 -11.63 11.98 10.44
N TYR A 242 -12.27 12.86 9.66
CA TYR A 242 -13.62 13.32 9.90
C TYR A 242 -14.63 12.19 10.11
N TYR A 243 -14.59 11.12 9.28
CA TYR A 243 -15.49 9.98 9.44
C TYR A 243 -15.15 9.16 10.69
N TRP A 244 -13.86 8.89 10.92
CA TRP A 244 -13.40 8.25 12.16
C TRP A 244 -13.88 9.00 13.41
N ASN A 245 -13.73 10.32 13.41
CA ASN A 245 -14.15 11.20 14.49
C ASN A 245 -15.67 11.15 14.68
N GLN A 246 -16.46 11.17 13.60
CA GLN A 246 -17.92 11.04 13.68
C GLN A 246 -18.37 9.73 14.33
N LEU A 247 -17.88 8.61 13.80
CA LEU A 247 -18.30 7.29 14.27
C LEU A 247 -17.90 7.07 15.73
N ILE A 248 -16.64 7.41 16.06
CA ILE A 248 -16.13 7.25 17.42
C ILE A 248 -16.81 8.23 18.37
N GLY A 249 -17.05 9.47 17.94
CA GLY A 249 -17.85 10.45 18.67
C GLY A 249 -19.22 9.88 19.03
N TRP A 250 -19.95 9.34 18.05
CA TRP A 250 -21.26 8.72 18.29
C TRP A 250 -21.19 7.56 19.30
N ARG A 251 -20.21 6.65 19.13
CA ARG A 251 -20.02 5.52 20.05
C ARG A 251 -19.71 5.97 21.48
N LEU A 252 -18.87 7.00 21.63
CA LEU A 252 -18.53 7.57 22.94
C LEU A 252 -19.76 8.14 23.64
N HIS A 253 -20.56 8.95 22.94
CA HIS A 253 -21.79 9.51 23.52
C HIS A 253 -22.74 8.40 24.03
N ASN A 254 -22.88 7.32 23.26
CA ASN A 254 -23.72 6.19 23.65
C ASN A 254 -23.17 5.43 24.86
N PHE A 255 -21.87 5.12 24.87
CA PHE A 255 -21.27 4.39 25.98
C PHE A 255 -21.19 5.24 27.26
N GLU A 256 -20.87 6.53 27.16
CA GLU A 256 -20.85 7.47 28.29
C GLU A 256 -22.26 7.59 28.88
N GLN A 257 -23.29 7.75 28.05
CA GLN A 257 -24.68 7.78 28.53
C GLN A 257 -25.10 6.48 29.23
N ILE A 258 -24.73 5.31 28.69
CA ILE A 258 -24.99 4.01 29.32
C ILE A 258 -24.28 3.92 30.69
N VAL A 259 -23.04 4.38 30.78
CA VAL A 259 -22.28 4.40 32.03
C VAL A 259 -22.96 5.30 33.07
N ASP A 260 -23.41 6.50 32.67
CA ASP A 260 -24.10 7.43 33.57
C ASP A 260 -25.44 6.87 34.06
N MET A 261 -26.23 6.25 33.18
CA MET A 261 -27.50 5.62 33.55
C MET A 261 -27.31 4.44 34.52
N LEU A 262 -26.29 3.59 34.30
CA LEU A 262 -25.99 2.47 35.19
C LEU A 262 -25.35 2.94 36.52
N GLY A 263 -24.64 4.08 36.51
CA GLY A 263 -23.94 4.64 37.67
C GLY A 263 -24.85 5.39 38.65
N ASN A 264 -25.92 6.03 38.17
CA ASN A 264 -26.83 6.84 39.00
C ASN A 264 -27.82 6.04 39.86
N GLU A 265 -27.89 4.71 39.70
CA GLU A 265 -28.78 3.82 40.45
C GLU A 265 -28.02 3.09 41.60
N PRO A 266 -28.04 3.62 42.85
CA PRO A 266 -27.19 3.13 43.94
C PRO A 266 -27.50 1.68 44.38
N VAL A 267 -28.71 1.18 44.12
CA VAL A 267 -29.14 -0.18 44.50
C VAL A 267 -28.48 -1.27 43.63
N TRP A 268 -28.04 -0.91 42.41
CA TRP A 268 -27.63 -1.88 41.39
C TRP A 268 -26.16 -1.79 40.96
N PHE A 269 -25.42 -0.77 41.45
CA PHE A 269 -24.02 -0.53 41.10
C PHE A 269 -23.13 -1.78 41.24
N TYR A 270 -23.25 -2.53 42.33
CA TYR A 270 -22.46 -3.75 42.55
C TYR A 270 -22.87 -4.93 41.65
N GLN A 271 -24.13 -5.03 41.23
CA GLN A 271 -24.58 -6.07 40.30
C GLN A 271 -24.26 -5.74 38.83
N GLN A 272 -24.15 -4.46 38.48
CA GLN A 272 -23.93 -3.98 37.12
C GLN A 272 -22.48 -3.52 36.85
N ALA A 273 -21.59 -3.59 37.84
CA ALA A 273 -20.17 -3.23 37.73
C ALA A 273 -19.47 -3.90 36.52
N GLN A 274 -19.84 -5.13 36.17
CA GLN A 274 -19.30 -5.81 34.98
C GLN A 274 -19.72 -5.15 33.66
N GLN A 275 -20.94 -4.60 33.59
CA GLN A 275 -21.43 -3.91 32.39
C GLN A 275 -20.82 -2.51 32.27
N ILE A 276 -20.69 -1.81 33.39
CA ILE A 276 -19.96 -0.53 33.45
C ILE A 276 -18.52 -0.75 32.97
N LEU A 277 -17.82 -1.78 33.47
CA LEU A 277 -16.47 -2.13 33.03
C LEU A 277 -16.40 -2.50 31.54
N LEU A 278 -17.44 -3.17 31.02
CA LEU A 278 -17.52 -3.50 29.60
C LEU A 278 -17.62 -2.25 28.73
N CYS A 279 -18.46 -1.29 29.13
CA CYS A 279 -18.62 0.00 28.44
C CYS A 279 -17.36 0.87 28.57
N THR A 280 -16.73 0.95 29.74
CA THR A 280 -15.48 1.71 29.92
C THR A 280 -14.34 1.13 29.09
N HIS A 281 -14.26 -0.21 28.98
CA HIS A 281 -13.32 -0.86 28.05
C HIS A 281 -13.71 -0.67 26.58
N ALA A 282 -15.00 -0.51 26.24
CA ALA A 282 -15.40 -0.16 24.87
C ALA A 282 -14.99 1.28 24.52
N ILE A 283 -15.15 2.22 25.45
CA ILE A 283 -14.68 3.61 25.34
C ILE A 283 -13.16 3.65 25.13
N SER A 284 -12.41 2.96 25.99
CA SER A 284 -10.94 2.95 25.93
C SER A 284 -10.46 2.42 24.57
N ARG A 285 -11.07 1.35 24.06
CA ARG A 285 -10.74 0.78 22.75
C ARG A 285 -11.04 1.72 21.60
N CYS A 286 -12.18 2.43 21.63
CA CYS A 286 -12.51 3.41 20.60
C CYS A 286 -11.46 4.53 20.56
N LEU A 287 -11.12 5.10 21.72
CA LEU A 287 -10.09 6.15 21.82
C LEU A 287 -8.71 5.64 21.36
N LEU A 288 -8.29 4.45 21.79
CA LEU A 288 -7.02 3.84 21.38
C LEU A 288 -6.96 3.59 19.87
N GLN A 289 -8.07 3.12 19.28
CA GLN A 289 -8.15 2.89 17.84
C GLN A 289 -8.06 4.20 17.08
N PHE A 290 -8.76 5.25 17.53
CA PHE A 290 -8.69 6.58 16.92
C PHE A 290 -7.29 7.18 16.99
N ALA A 291 -6.65 7.10 18.16
CA ALA A 291 -5.28 7.58 18.33
C ALA A 291 -4.31 6.82 17.41
N GLN A 292 -4.51 5.50 17.25
CA GLN A 292 -3.69 4.71 16.36
C GLN A 292 -3.86 5.10 14.89
N THR A 293 -5.09 5.42 14.44
CA THR A 293 -5.37 5.82 13.05
C THR A 293 -4.90 7.24 12.77
N ALA A 294 -5.18 8.20 13.65
CA ALA A 294 -4.67 9.57 13.58
C ALA A 294 -3.15 9.59 13.47
N LYS A 295 -2.47 8.85 14.37
CA LYS A 295 -1.03 8.64 14.29
C LYS A 295 -0.64 8.05 12.95
N LYS A 296 -1.29 7.00 12.44
CA LYS A 296 -0.92 6.38 11.14
C LYS A 296 -1.00 7.36 9.97
N ARG A 297 -1.89 8.34 10.00
CA ARG A 297 -1.99 9.38 8.96
C ARG A 297 -0.96 10.48 9.08
N GLY A 298 -0.53 10.81 10.29
CA GLY A 298 0.51 11.80 10.52
C GLY A 298 0.18 12.77 11.64
N ASP A 299 -1.10 12.90 11.98
CA ASP A 299 -1.59 13.82 13.00
C ASP A 299 -1.32 13.27 14.41
N CYS A 300 -0.09 13.50 14.88
CA CYS A 300 0.36 13.03 16.18
C CYS A 300 -0.24 13.87 17.33
N VAL A 301 -0.55 15.15 17.10
CA VAL A 301 -1.19 16.05 18.09
C VAL A 301 -2.57 15.51 18.47
N LEU A 302 -3.44 15.31 17.49
CA LEU A 302 -4.76 14.68 17.68
C LEU A 302 -4.63 13.31 18.36
N ALA A 303 -3.63 12.51 17.98
CA ALA A 303 -3.36 11.24 18.63
C ALA A 303 -2.98 11.39 20.12
N PHE A 304 -2.22 12.42 20.51
CA PHE A 304 -1.92 12.70 21.91
C PHE A 304 -3.14 13.14 22.69
N ASP A 305 -3.91 14.09 22.17
CA ASP A 305 -5.09 14.63 22.85
C ASP A 305 -6.14 13.54 23.11
N THR A 306 -6.34 12.67 22.12
CA THR A 306 -7.23 11.50 22.24
C THR A 306 -6.72 10.49 23.27
N LEU A 307 -5.39 10.29 23.39
CA LEU A 307 -4.79 9.45 24.43
C LEU A 307 -4.85 10.11 25.82
N GLN A 308 -4.85 11.44 25.91
CA GLN A 308 -5.01 12.16 27.18
C GLN A 308 -6.42 11.97 27.75
N ARG A 309 -7.45 11.96 26.89
CA ARG A 309 -8.84 11.65 27.30
C ARG A 309 -8.97 10.32 28.03
N LEU A 310 -8.09 9.34 27.78
CA LEU A 310 -8.08 8.08 28.53
C LEU A 310 -7.76 8.26 30.02
N HIS A 311 -7.10 9.34 30.45
CA HIS A 311 -6.86 9.60 31.88
C HIS A 311 -8.15 9.88 32.65
N ALA A 312 -9.18 10.41 31.99
CA ALA A 312 -10.47 10.69 32.62
C ALA A 312 -11.31 9.41 32.85
N VAL A 313 -10.91 8.26 32.30
CA VAL A 313 -11.64 7.01 32.45
C VAL A 313 -11.34 6.39 33.84
N PRO A 314 -12.35 6.19 34.72
CA PRO A 314 -12.14 5.89 36.15
C PRO A 314 -11.43 4.56 36.46
N SER A 315 -11.57 3.54 35.60
CA SER A 315 -10.88 2.26 35.76
C SER A 315 -10.54 1.66 34.39
N LEU A 316 -9.24 1.46 34.15
CA LEU A 316 -8.73 0.89 32.90
C LEU A 316 -8.09 -0.48 33.16
N PRO A 317 -8.42 -1.50 32.34
CA PRO A 317 -7.68 -2.75 32.32
C PRO A 317 -6.19 -2.53 32.02
N VAL A 318 -5.33 -3.37 32.61
CA VAL A 318 -3.86 -3.30 32.43
C VAL A 318 -3.45 -3.28 30.96
N TYR A 319 -4.15 -4.04 30.11
CA TYR A 319 -3.89 -4.07 28.67
C TYR A 319 -4.11 -2.70 27.99
N ASP A 320 -5.15 -1.96 28.37
CA ASP A 320 -5.46 -0.66 27.76
C ASP A 320 -4.45 0.40 28.21
N ILE A 321 -4.00 0.33 29.47
CA ILE A 321 -2.91 1.18 29.99
C ILE A 321 -1.63 0.91 29.19
N TYR A 322 -1.28 -0.36 28.98
CA TYR A 322 -0.14 -0.72 28.14
C TYR A 322 -0.29 -0.19 26.70
N GLN A 323 -1.45 -0.37 26.05
CA GLN A 323 -1.66 0.15 24.70
C GLN A 323 -1.58 1.67 24.65
N LYS A 324 -2.10 2.37 25.67
CA LYS A 324 -2.00 3.84 25.77
C LYS A 324 -0.55 4.29 25.80
N VAL A 325 0.24 3.78 26.74
CA VAL A 325 1.67 4.11 26.89
C VAL A 325 2.41 3.79 25.58
N ARG A 326 2.17 2.61 25.02
CA ARG A 326 2.74 2.17 23.76
C ARG A 326 2.40 3.11 22.59
N GLN A 327 1.15 3.58 22.49
CA GLN A 327 0.77 4.52 21.44
C GLN A 327 1.39 5.90 21.68
N GLN A 328 1.43 6.40 22.92
CA GLN A 328 2.09 7.68 23.26
C GLN A 328 3.57 7.68 22.83
N ILE A 329 4.31 6.63 23.18
CA ILE A 329 5.71 6.47 22.78
C ILE A 329 5.85 6.44 21.25
N LYS A 330 4.96 5.69 20.56
CA LYS A 330 4.98 5.63 19.09
C LYS A 330 4.59 6.97 18.45
N CYS A 331 3.73 7.77 19.09
CA CYS A 331 3.43 9.13 18.65
C CYS A 331 4.66 10.02 18.77
N CYS A 332 5.39 9.98 19.90
CA CYS A 332 6.66 10.71 20.08
C CYS A 332 7.67 10.38 18.97
N ILE A 333 7.90 9.08 18.71
CA ILE A 333 8.81 8.63 17.64
C ILE A 333 8.34 9.13 16.27
N LYS A 334 7.03 9.08 16.00
CA LYS A 334 6.49 9.52 14.71
C LYS A 334 6.60 11.05 14.55
N SER A 335 6.29 11.83 15.59
CA SER A 335 6.48 13.28 15.59
C SER A 335 7.92 13.67 15.28
N ALA A 336 8.90 12.96 15.85
CA ALA A 336 10.31 13.18 15.56
C ALA A 336 10.66 12.91 14.07
N LEU A 337 10.03 11.92 13.43
CA LEU A 337 10.28 11.62 12.01
C LEU A 337 9.67 12.67 11.06
N TYR A 338 8.51 13.24 11.39
CA TYR A 338 7.83 14.24 10.53
C TYR A 338 8.46 15.63 10.67
N ASN A 339 8.85 15.99 11.89
CA ASN A 339 9.54 17.23 12.17
C ASN A 339 11.04 17.07 11.88
N ARG A 340 11.44 17.11 10.60
CA ARG A 340 12.86 17.01 10.18
C ARG A 340 13.76 18.17 10.65
N LYS A 341 13.29 19.04 11.54
CA LYS A 341 14.10 20.12 12.12
C LYS A 341 15.02 19.53 13.18
N PRO A 342 16.36 19.62 13.03
CA PRO A 342 17.31 18.97 13.93
C PRO A 342 17.17 19.43 15.40
N SER A 343 16.68 20.65 15.64
CA SER A 343 16.48 21.20 16.98
C SER A 343 15.34 20.57 17.77
N THR A 344 14.21 20.25 17.12
CA THR A 344 13.00 19.74 17.79
C THR A 344 12.93 18.21 17.84
N THR A 345 13.71 17.52 17.00
CA THR A 345 13.80 16.05 17.00
C THR A 345 14.18 15.43 18.36
N PRO A 346 15.22 15.91 19.09
CA PRO A 346 15.57 15.32 20.37
C PRO A 346 14.48 15.55 21.43
N GLU A 347 13.77 16.68 21.40
CA GLU A 347 12.76 17.03 22.41
C GLU A 347 11.63 16.00 22.47
N TYR A 348 11.05 15.65 21.31
CA TYR A 348 10.00 14.62 21.24
C TYR A 348 10.50 13.23 21.64
N LEU A 349 11.77 12.91 21.35
CA LEU A 349 12.38 11.64 21.72
C LEU A 349 12.65 11.56 23.23
N HIS A 350 13.12 12.65 23.85
CA HIS A 350 13.27 12.76 25.29
C HIS A 350 11.92 12.64 26.01
N GLN A 351 10.87 13.31 25.50
CA GLN A 351 9.50 13.13 26.00
C GLN A 351 9.07 11.66 25.96
N GLY A 352 9.43 10.93 24.89
CA GLY A 352 9.15 9.50 24.78
C GLY A 352 9.90 8.64 25.81
N LEU A 353 11.15 9.00 26.15
CA LEU A 353 11.92 8.33 27.21
C LEU A 353 11.32 8.61 28.59
N ASP A 354 10.94 9.85 28.86
CA ASP A 354 10.32 10.24 30.13
C ASP A 354 9.01 9.49 30.36
N VAL A 355 8.20 9.30 29.31
CA VAL A 355 6.99 8.47 29.39
C VAL A 355 7.33 7.03 29.79
N ILE A 356 8.40 6.44 29.23
CA ILE A 356 8.81 5.07 29.55
C ILE A 356 9.33 4.97 30.98
N ASP A 357 10.20 5.88 31.39
CA ASP A 357 10.87 5.84 32.69
C ASP A 357 9.92 6.16 33.85
N ASN A 358 8.89 6.98 33.61
CA ASN A 358 7.83 7.26 34.59
C ASN A 358 6.72 6.19 34.63
N CYS A 359 6.71 5.22 33.72
CA CYS A 359 5.74 4.13 33.76
C CYS A 359 6.10 3.12 34.85
N ASN A 360 5.11 2.67 35.62
CA ASN A 360 5.31 1.60 36.59
C ASN A 360 5.40 0.24 35.87
N ILE A 361 6.60 -0.10 35.40
CA ILE A 361 6.90 -1.31 34.61
C ILE A 361 6.51 -2.60 35.34
N SER A 362 6.54 -2.60 36.69
CA SER A 362 6.23 -3.78 37.51
C SER A 362 4.79 -4.29 37.39
N LEU A 363 3.87 -3.45 36.90
CA LEU A 363 2.46 -3.80 36.72
C LEU A 363 2.20 -4.68 35.49
N PHE A 364 3.17 -4.79 34.57
CA PHE A 364 2.94 -5.40 33.26
C PHE A 364 3.52 -6.82 33.15
N PRO A 365 2.88 -7.71 32.37
CA PRO A 365 3.47 -8.98 31.92
C PRO A 365 4.82 -8.77 31.20
N LYS A 366 5.69 -9.77 31.28
CA LYS A 366 7.04 -9.75 30.66
C LYS A 366 7.01 -9.40 29.17
N ASP A 367 6.00 -9.85 28.43
CA ASP A 367 5.85 -9.57 27.00
C ASP A 367 5.69 -8.08 26.70
N TYR A 368 4.93 -7.35 27.53
CA TYR A 368 4.71 -5.92 27.37
C TYR A 368 5.94 -5.12 27.79
N ILE A 369 6.61 -5.58 28.85
CA ILE A 369 7.90 -5.02 29.29
C ILE A 369 8.94 -5.14 28.17
N ALA A 370 9.03 -6.30 27.51
CA ALA A 370 9.93 -6.51 26.38
C ALA A 370 9.67 -5.50 25.25
N GLU A 371 8.41 -5.26 24.86
CA GLU A 371 8.12 -4.25 23.84
C GLU A 371 8.51 -2.83 24.29
N PHE A 372 8.33 -2.46 25.57
CA PHE A 372 8.80 -1.16 26.06
C PHE A 372 10.31 -1.01 25.94
N TYR A 373 11.08 -2.06 26.26
CA TYR A 373 12.53 -2.04 26.05
C TYR A 373 12.91 -1.95 24.56
N SER A 374 12.15 -2.59 23.65
CA SER A 374 12.37 -2.41 22.20
C SER A 374 12.17 -0.96 21.75
N LEU A 375 11.10 -0.31 22.24
CA LEU A 375 10.82 1.09 21.93
C LEU A 375 11.85 2.03 22.56
N LYS A 376 12.27 1.76 23.80
CA LYS A 376 13.35 2.48 24.47
C LYS A 376 14.65 2.38 23.68
N GLY A 377 15.03 1.17 23.24
CA GLY A 377 16.20 0.94 22.38
C GLY A 377 16.13 1.72 21.08
N ASN A 378 14.96 1.75 20.42
CA ASN A 378 14.77 2.53 19.19
C ASN A 378 14.96 4.04 19.42
N ILE A 379 14.39 4.59 20.50
CA ILE A 379 14.57 6.02 20.83
C ILE A 379 16.05 6.32 21.13
N LEU A 380 16.70 5.50 21.95
CA LEU A 380 18.12 5.67 22.28
C LEU A 380 19.02 5.56 21.04
N SER A 381 18.69 4.66 20.10
CA SER A 381 19.37 4.54 18.81
C SER A 381 19.26 5.83 17.99
N GLN A 382 18.07 6.45 17.95
CA GLN A 382 17.86 7.72 17.23
C GLN A 382 18.57 8.90 17.91
N LEU A 383 18.72 8.86 19.24
CA LEU A 383 19.51 9.83 20.03
C LEU A 383 21.03 9.57 19.98
N CYS A 384 21.50 8.60 19.19
CA CYS A 384 22.91 8.19 19.10
C CYS A 384 23.54 7.69 20.43
N ARG A 385 22.74 7.18 21.38
CA ARG A 385 23.22 6.55 22.63
C ARG A 385 23.42 5.03 22.44
N CYS A 386 24.44 4.65 21.68
CA CYS A 386 24.59 3.26 21.17
C CYS A 386 24.69 2.19 22.25
N GLU A 387 25.52 2.36 23.29
CA GLU A 387 25.71 1.32 24.31
C GLU A 387 24.46 1.06 25.16
N GLU A 388 23.71 2.11 25.47
CA GLU A 388 22.44 1.97 26.20
C GLU A 388 21.35 1.38 25.32
N ALA A 389 21.32 1.74 24.02
CA ALA A 389 20.42 1.14 23.05
C ALA A 389 20.69 -0.38 22.93
N ARG A 390 21.96 -0.79 22.80
CA ARG A 390 22.36 -2.20 22.74
C ARG A 390 21.90 -2.96 23.98
N LYS A 391 22.12 -2.41 25.18
CA LYS A 391 21.64 -3.01 26.44
C LYS A 391 20.12 -3.13 26.47
N ALA A 392 19.38 -2.10 26.08
CA ALA A 392 17.92 -2.12 26.04
C ALA A 392 17.36 -3.15 25.04
N PHE A 393 17.99 -3.32 23.89
CA PHE A 393 17.61 -4.37 22.95
C PHE A 393 17.93 -5.76 23.49
N GLN A 394 19.10 -5.97 24.10
CA GLN A 394 19.46 -7.25 24.71
C GLN A 394 18.49 -7.63 25.84
N THR A 395 18.09 -6.69 26.71
CA THR A 395 17.09 -6.97 27.75
C THR A 395 15.72 -7.27 27.16
N CYS A 396 15.31 -6.60 26.08
CA CYS A 396 14.08 -6.94 25.35
C CYS A 396 14.10 -8.41 24.89
N LEU A 397 15.18 -8.84 24.24
CA LEU A 397 15.29 -10.19 23.68
C LEU A 397 15.38 -11.27 24.76
N GLN A 398 16.05 -10.99 25.89
CA GLN A 398 16.10 -11.89 27.05
C GLN A 398 14.72 -12.08 27.70
N LEU A 399 13.87 -11.06 27.69
CA LEU A 399 12.52 -11.13 28.25
C LEU A 399 11.55 -11.86 27.32
N ASN A 400 11.63 -11.60 26.00
CA ASN A 400 10.77 -12.23 25.00
C ASN A 400 11.51 -12.40 23.66
N ASP A 401 11.93 -13.65 23.39
CA ASP A 401 12.55 -14.05 22.13
C ASP A 401 11.59 -14.01 20.93
N GLY A 402 10.27 -14.09 21.18
CA GLY A 402 9.23 -13.99 20.15
C GLY A 402 8.98 -12.57 19.62
N CYS A 403 9.69 -11.54 20.11
CA CYS A 403 9.44 -10.15 19.74
C CYS A 403 10.05 -9.78 18.37
N VAL A 404 9.27 -9.92 17.29
CA VAL A 404 9.69 -9.59 15.91
C VAL A 404 10.21 -8.15 15.78
N HIS A 405 9.53 -7.20 16.44
CA HIS A 405 9.91 -5.78 16.37
C HIS A 405 11.24 -5.51 17.09
N GLY A 406 11.50 -6.20 18.20
CA GLY A 406 12.76 -6.10 18.95
C GLY A 406 13.94 -6.58 18.11
N TRP A 407 13.84 -7.78 17.52
CA TRP A 407 14.86 -8.33 16.61
C TRP A 407 15.11 -7.41 15.41
N ALA A 408 14.04 -6.92 14.77
CA ALA A 408 14.14 -6.05 13.60
C ALA A 408 14.81 -4.70 13.90
N GLN A 409 14.42 -4.03 14.99
CA GLN A 409 14.97 -2.74 15.39
C GLN A 409 16.41 -2.87 15.88
N PHE A 410 16.74 -3.96 16.58
CA PHE A 410 18.11 -4.22 16.99
C PHE A 410 19.03 -4.48 15.79
N GLY A 411 18.57 -5.26 14.80
CA GLY A 411 19.30 -5.46 13.55
C GLY A 411 19.54 -4.15 12.80
N GLU A 412 18.54 -3.27 12.73
CA GLU A 412 18.67 -1.94 12.10
C GLU A 412 19.65 -1.04 12.87
N HIS A 413 19.65 -1.09 14.21
CA HIS A 413 20.63 -0.38 15.02
C HIS A 413 22.07 -0.86 14.74
N LEU A 414 22.29 -2.18 14.71
CA LEU A 414 23.60 -2.78 14.44
C LEU A 414 24.07 -2.53 13.01
N GLU A 415 23.17 -2.57 12.03
CA GLU A 415 23.46 -2.22 10.63
C GLU A 415 23.92 -0.76 10.52
N ASN A 416 23.23 0.17 11.19
CA ASN A 416 23.62 1.57 11.22
C ASN A 416 24.97 1.78 11.92
N LEU A 417 25.29 0.99 12.94
CA LEU A 417 26.59 1.01 13.61
C LEU A 417 27.69 0.46 12.69
N PHE A 418 27.44 -0.66 12.02
CA PHE A 418 28.35 -1.25 11.04
C PHE A 418 28.65 -0.28 9.89
N LEU A 419 27.65 0.45 9.39
CA LEU A 419 27.89 1.46 8.34
C LEU A 419 28.83 2.59 8.80
N LYS A 420 28.84 2.92 10.09
CA LYS A 420 29.71 3.96 10.67
C LYS A 420 31.10 3.45 11.03
N GLU A 421 31.17 2.34 11.77
CA GLU A 421 32.41 1.86 12.41
C GLU A 421 33.06 0.68 11.64
N ARG A 422 32.31 0.01 10.76
CA ARG A 422 32.76 -1.14 9.94
C ARG A 422 33.27 -2.34 10.74
N HIS A 423 32.82 -2.49 11.99
CA HIS A 423 33.09 -3.68 12.79
C HIS A 423 32.33 -4.91 12.28
N PHE A 424 33.06 -5.92 11.83
CA PHE A 424 32.49 -7.15 11.26
C PHE A 424 31.57 -7.89 12.25
N SER A 425 31.87 -7.86 13.55
CA SER A 425 31.05 -8.49 14.59
C SER A 425 29.62 -7.94 14.64
N ASP A 426 29.45 -6.62 14.42
CA ASP A 426 28.12 -6.00 14.42
C ASP A 426 27.32 -6.41 13.17
N ALA A 427 27.99 -6.59 12.02
CA ALA A 427 27.36 -7.14 10.83
C ALA A 427 26.86 -8.58 11.05
N VAL A 428 27.63 -9.42 11.77
CA VAL A 428 27.23 -10.81 12.04
C VAL A 428 25.99 -10.82 12.92
N GLN A 429 26.01 -10.03 13.99
CA GLN A 429 24.87 -9.92 14.88
C GLN A 429 23.64 -9.32 14.18
N ALA A 430 23.82 -8.31 13.32
CA ALA A 430 22.73 -7.73 12.52
C ALA A 430 22.08 -8.79 11.60
N LEU A 431 22.89 -9.61 10.93
CA LEU A 431 22.42 -10.70 10.07
C LEU A 431 21.59 -11.72 10.86
N VAL A 432 22.06 -12.15 12.03
CA VAL A 432 21.32 -13.06 12.91
C VAL A 432 20.00 -12.44 13.35
N CYS A 433 19.99 -11.16 13.72
CA CYS A 433 18.78 -10.45 14.12
C CYS A 433 17.74 -10.39 12.99
N PHE A 434 18.16 -10.10 11.77
CA PHE A 434 17.26 -10.08 10.62
C PHE A 434 16.71 -11.46 10.25
N LEU A 435 17.52 -12.52 10.38
CA LEU A 435 17.07 -13.90 10.17
C LEU A 435 16.03 -14.33 11.23
N GLN A 436 16.24 -14.00 12.51
CA GLN A 436 15.25 -14.28 13.55
C GLN A 436 13.96 -13.48 13.36
N ALA A 437 14.07 -12.19 13.01
CA ALA A 437 12.91 -11.36 12.68
C ALA A 437 12.13 -11.93 11.48
N ALA A 438 12.84 -12.40 10.45
CA ALA A 438 12.23 -13.02 9.28
C ALA A 438 11.51 -14.34 9.63
N LYS A 439 12.07 -15.15 10.53
CA LYS A 439 11.54 -16.45 10.95
C LYS A 439 10.17 -16.31 11.61
N LEU A 440 10.01 -15.30 12.45
CA LEU A 440 8.79 -15.03 13.21
C LEU A 440 7.75 -14.22 12.42
N SER A 441 8.06 -13.80 11.20
CA SER A 441 7.21 -12.93 10.39
C SER A 441 6.55 -13.67 9.22
N THR A 442 5.43 -13.12 8.75
CA THR A 442 4.75 -13.56 7.52
C THR A 442 5.61 -13.27 6.29
N GLU A 443 5.45 -14.05 5.22
CA GLU A 443 6.20 -13.93 3.95
C GLU A 443 6.34 -12.48 3.46
N SER A 444 5.23 -11.74 3.33
CA SER A 444 5.27 -10.34 2.86
C SER A 444 6.11 -9.40 3.74
N LYS A 445 6.15 -9.65 5.05
CA LYS A 445 6.87 -8.81 6.02
C LYS A 445 8.33 -9.23 6.16
N SER A 446 8.65 -10.49 5.89
CA SER A 446 10.02 -11.01 5.97
C SER A 446 10.91 -10.46 4.85
N ARG A 447 10.32 -10.16 3.67
CA ARG A 447 11.04 -9.68 2.47
C ARG A 447 12.03 -8.56 2.77
N LYS A 448 11.61 -7.52 3.49
CA LYS A 448 12.48 -6.38 3.82
C LYS A 448 13.70 -6.77 4.68
N TYR A 449 13.59 -7.80 5.51
CA TYR A 449 14.69 -8.29 6.33
C TYR A 449 15.64 -9.17 5.50
N ILE A 450 15.09 -10.02 4.63
CA ILE A 450 15.89 -10.88 3.76
C ILE A 450 16.72 -10.06 2.78
N VAL A 451 16.20 -8.92 2.26
CA VAL A 451 17.01 -7.98 1.44
C VAL A 451 18.28 -7.56 2.19
N LYS A 452 18.12 -7.19 3.45
CA LYS A 452 19.23 -6.72 4.29
C LYS A 452 20.23 -7.86 4.55
N VAL A 453 19.74 -9.08 4.76
CA VAL A 453 20.59 -10.28 4.86
C VAL A 453 21.40 -10.47 3.56
N MET A 454 20.75 -10.44 2.39
CA MET A 454 21.46 -10.58 1.09
C MET A 454 22.51 -9.49 0.88
N TRP A 455 22.19 -8.26 1.31
CA TRP A 455 23.13 -7.16 1.22
C TRP A 455 24.34 -7.35 2.16
N LEU A 456 24.12 -7.78 3.41
CA LEU A 456 25.18 -8.07 4.38
C LEU A 456 26.10 -9.21 3.93
N LEU A 457 25.55 -10.24 3.27
CA LEU A 457 26.32 -11.39 2.77
C LEU A 457 27.42 -11.00 1.76
N LYS A 458 27.29 -9.85 1.08
CA LYS A 458 28.31 -9.34 0.14
C LYS A 458 29.61 -8.91 0.84
N PHE A 459 29.57 -8.67 2.15
CA PHE A 459 30.73 -8.28 2.96
C PHE A 459 31.37 -9.48 3.67
N ASP A 460 30.92 -10.71 3.40
CA ASP A 460 31.46 -11.88 4.09
C ASP A 460 32.79 -12.33 3.48
N CYS A 461 33.87 -12.14 4.24
CA CYS A 461 35.22 -12.56 3.84
C CYS A 461 35.52 -14.02 4.22
N ASP A 462 35.04 -14.46 5.41
CA ASP A 462 35.51 -15.69 6.07
C ASP A 462 34.46 -16.81 6.12
N ASN A 463 33.41 -16.74 5.31
CA ASN A 463 32.24 -17.65 5.30
C ASN A 463 31.41 -17.69 6.59
N VAL A 464 31.76 -16.91 7.62
CA VAL A 464 31.07 -16.90 8.93
C VAL A 464 29.61 -16.52 8.77
N MET A 465 29.30 -15.54 7.91
CA MET A 465 27.91 -15.12 7.67
C MET A 465 27.12 -16.21 6.95
N HIS A 466 27.75 -16.91 6.01
CA HIS A 466 27.13 -18.00 5.26
C HIS A 466 26.83 -19.23 6.17
N GLU A 467 27.67 -19.51 7.16
CA GLU A 467 27.40 -20.55 8.17
C GLU A 467 26.21 -20.18 9.08
N HIS A 468 26.13 -18.92 9.51
CA HIS A 468 24.95 -18.43 10.25
C HIS A 468 23.69 -18.41 9.38
N LEU A 469 23.81 -18.05 8.10
CA LEU A 469 22.71 -18.11 7.14
C LEU A 469 22.15 -19.53 7.04
N LEU A 470 23.00 -20.56 6.96
CA LEU A 470 22.56 -21.95 6.97
C LEU A 470 21.83 -22.30 8.27
N THR A 471 22.48 -22.04 9.40
CA THR A 471 21.99 -22.46 10.71
C THR A 471 20.61 -21.88 11.00
N TYR A 472 20.42 -20.59 10.74
CA TYR A 472 19.14 -19.92 11.01
C TYR A 472 18.17 -20.00 9.83
N GLY A 473 18.67 -19.93 8.60
CA GLY A 473 17.86 -19.94 7.38
C GLY A 473 17.08 -21.24 7.15
N LEU A 474 17.64 -22.38 7.54
CA LEU A 474 16.95 -23.67 7.50
C LEU A 474 15.81 -23.78 8.52
N THR A 475 15.86 -22.99 9.60
CA THR A 475 14.76 -22.96 10.60
C THR A 475 13.60 -22.07 10.17
N MET A 476 13.74 -21.34 9.07
CA MET A 476 12.69 -20.46 8.55
C MET A 476 11.68 -21.23 7.69
N PRO A 477 10.41 -20.79 7.64
CA PRO A 477 9.46 -21.29 6.67
C PRO A 477 10.01 -21.10 5.24
N PRO A 478 10.01 -22.13 4.39
CA PRO A 478 10.61 -22.05 3.04
C PRO A 478 9.87 -21.05 2.14
N GLY A 479 8.59 -20.79 2.41
CA GLY A 479 7.79 -19.77 1.72
C GLY A 479 8.41 -18.37 1.79
N ASN A 480 9.09 -18.04 2.89
CA ASN A 480 9.73 -16.73 3.06
C ASN A 480 10.91 -16.51 2.08
N TRP A 481 11.50 -17.59 1.55
CA TRP A 481 12.63 -17.52 0.63
C TRP A 481 12.23 -17.49 -0.84
N VAL A 482 11.00 -17.88 -1.18
CA VAL A 482 10.54 -18.10 -2.56
C VAL A 482 10.76 -16.87 -3.45
N PHE A 483 10.43 -15.68 -2.94
CA PHE A 483 10.63 -14.42 -3.68
C PHE A 483 12.10 -14.12 -4.00
N TRP A 484 13.03 -14.61 -3.18
CA TRP A 484 14.46 -14.32 -3.25
C TRP A 484 15.27 -15.40 -3.98
N ILE A 485 14.63 -16.42 -4.56
CA ILE A 485 15.30 -17.48 -5.33
C ILE A 485 16.17 -16.91 -6.46
N PRO A 486 15.73 -15.92 -7.27
CA PRO A 486 16.58 -15.36 -8.32
C PRO A 486 17.87 -14.76 -7.76
N GLN A 487 17.78 -13.99 -6.67
CA GLN A 487 18.93 -13.36 -6.04
C GLN A 487 19.85 -14.38 -5.36
N LEU A 488 19.30 -15.43 -4.76
CA LEU A 488 20.07 -16.55 -4.22
C LEU A 488 20.88 -17.26 -5.31
N LEU A 489 20.24 -17.51 -6.46
CA LEU A 489 20.90 -18.14 -7.60
C LEU A 489 21.98 -17.22 -8.20
N SER A 490 21.72 -15.91 -8.31
CA SER A 490 22.75 -14.96 -8.76
C SER A 490 23.93 -14.89 -7.79
N HIS A 491 23.66 -14.93 -6.48
CA HIS A 491 24.70 -14.98 -5.45
C HIS A 491 25.51 -16.28 -5.50
N LEU A 492 24.85 -17.40 -5.82
CA LEU A 492 25.52 -18.68 -6.04
C LEU A 492 26.46 -18.61 -7.25
N TYR A 493 26.05 -17.97 -8.33
CA TYR A 493 26.87 -17.78 -9.53
C TYR A 493 28.10 -16.89 -9.27
N GLU A 494 27.96 -15.83 -8.47
CA GLU A 494 29.06 -14.89 -8.21
C GLU A 494 30.08 -15.43 -7.18
N TYR A 495 29.61 -16.12 -6.13
CA TYR A 495 30.45 -16.47 -4.97
C TYR A 495 30.63 -17.98 -4.74
N HIS A 496 29.92 -18.85 -5.47
CA HIS A 496 30.00 -20.31 -5.40
C HIS A 496 29.95 -20.91 -3.97
N LYS A 497 29.05 -20.39 -3.13
CA LYS A 497 28.94 -20.79 -1.71
C LYS A 497 28.01 -22.00 -1.55
N THR A 498 28.53 -23.08 -0.97
CA THR A 498 27.79 -24.32 -0.64
C THR A 498 26.60 -24.11 0.29
N ALA A 499 26.68 -23.06 1.12
CA ALA A 499 25.59 -22.64 1.99
C ALA A 499 24.30 -22.32 1.23
N VAL A 500 24.42 -21.58 0.13
CA VAL A 500 23.27 -21.19 -0.68
C VAL A 500 22.66 -22.38 -1.41
N VAL A 501 23.50 -23.32 -1.87
CA VAL A 501 23.04 -24.58 -2.49
C VAL A 501 22.17 -25.38 -1.52
N THR A 502 22.62 -25.54 -0.28
CA THR A 502 21.89 -26.30 0.74
C THR A 502 20.55 -25.62 1.09
N LEU A 503 20.52 -24.28 1.14
CA LEU A 503 19.30 -23.52 1.34
C LEU A 503 18.32 -23.71 0.16
N LEU A 504 18.80 -23.67 -1.08
CA LEU A 504 17.98 -23.91 -2.27
C LEU A 504 17.45 -25.34 -2.33
N LYS A 505 18.25 -26.34 -1.95
CA LYS A 505 17.79 -27.74 -1.77
C LYS A 505 16.66 -27.82 -0.75
N TYR A 506 16.78 -27.15 0.40
CA TYR A 506 15.71 -27.08 1.40
C TYR A 506 14.41 -26.46 0.83
N ILE A 507 14.49 -25.35 0.11
CA ILE A 507 13.33 -24.70 -0.51
C ILE A 507 12.70 -25.62 -1.56
N SER A 508 13.51 -26.29 -2.37
CA SER A 508 13.08 -27.16 -3.46
C SER A 508 12.18 -28.32 -3.02
N ARG A 509 12.32 -28.78 -1.77
CA ARG A 509 11.47 -29.84 -1.20
C ARG A 509 10.01 -29.43 -1.08
N THR A 510 9.75 -28.15 -0.84
CA THR A 510 8.40 -27.59 -0.65
C THR A 510 7.89 -26.82 -1.86
N TYR A 511 8.77 -26.13 -2.58
CA TYR A 511 8.45 -25.34 -3.77
C TYR A 511 9.31 -25.78 -4.98
N PRO A 512 9.19 -27.04 -5.44
CA PRO A 512 10.04 -27.58 -6.50
C PRO A 512 9.87 -26.86 -7.85
N GLU A 513 8.64 -26.49 -8.22
CA GLU A 513 8.33 -25.88 -9.52
C GLU A 513 9.09 -24.57 -9.74
N ILE A 514 9.07 -23.70 -8.73
CA ILE A 514 9.64 -22.36 -8.81
C ILE A 514 11.17 -22.44 -8.87
N VAL A 515 11.76 -23.27 -8.03
CA VAL A 515 13.21 -23.51 -8.04
C VAL A 515 13.63 -24.12 -9.38
N PHE A 516 12.83 -25.04 -9.94
CA PHE A 516 13.09 -25.63 -11.26
C PHE A 516 13.11 -24.57 -12.37
N TYR A 517 12.09 -23.69 -12.45
CA TYR A 517 12.04 -22.67 -13.49
C TYR A 517 13.23 -21.70 -13.42
N TYR A 518 13.59 -21.21 -12.23
CA TYR A 518 14.71 -20.27 -12.07
C TYR A 518 16.08 -20.92 -12.28
N THR A 519 16.27 -22.17 -11.84
CA THR A 519 17.53 -22.90 -12.08
C THR A 519 17.73 -23.20 -13.56
N LYS A 520 16.68 -23.60 -14.30
CA LYS A 520 16.74 -23.79 -15.75
C LYS A 520 16.97 -22.48 -16.51
N ALA A 521 16.35 -21.39 -16.08
CA ALA A 521 16.60 -20.06 -16.66
C ALA A 521 18.07 -19.66 -16.49
N MET A 522 18.61 -19.78 -15.28
CA MET A 522 20.03 -19.47 -15.02
C MET A 522 20.98 -20.37 -15.79
N ALA A 523 20.72 -21.68 -15.86
CA ALA A 523 21.53 -22.61 -16.63
C ALA A 523 21.57 -22.20 -18.12
N ARG A 524 20.45 -21.75 -18.68
CA ARG A 524 20.38 -21.23 -20.04
C ARG A 524 21.22 -19.96 -20.21
N ASP A 525 21.12 -19.01 -19.29
CA ASP A 525 21.90 -17.76 -19.35
C ASP A 525 23.41 -18.04 -19.29
N ILE A 526 23.83 -18.98 -18.43
CA ILE A 526 25.21 -19.43 -18.34
C ILE A 526 25.66 -20.08 -19.67
N SER A 527 24.86 -20.98 -20.24
CA SER A 527 25.18 -21.61 -21.53
C SER A 527 25.31 -20.60 -22.66
N ALA A 528 24.42 -19.61 -22.72
CA ALA A 528 24.47 -18.54 -23.73
C ALA A 528 25.72 -17.65 -23.57
N SER A 529 26.16 -17.41 -22.33
CA SER A 529 27.41 -16.68 -22.05
C SER A 529 28.65 -17.45 -22.54
N TYR A 530 28.70 -18.78 -22.32
CA TYR A 530 29.77 -19.63 -22.84
C TYR A 530 29.78 -19.69 -24.38
N GLU A 531 28.60 -19.83 -25.00
CA GLU A 531 28.46 -19.80 -26.46
C GLU A 531 28.95 -18.46 -27.05
N ALA A 532 28.64 -17.33 -26.41
CA ALA A 532 29.12 -16.01 -26.83
C ALA A 532 30.65 -15.89 -26.72
N GLN A 533 31.28 -16.61 -25.80
CA GLN A 533 32.73 -16.66 -25.62
C GLN A 533 33.40 -17.75 -26.49
N GLY A 534 32.63 -18.55 -27.24
CA GLY A 534 33.15 -19.66 -28.06
C GLY A 534 33.65 -20.86 -27.24
N VAL A 535 33.26 -20.96 -25.97
CA VAL A 535 33.64 -22.05 -25.07
C VAL A 535 32.50 -23.07 -25.03
N VAL A 536 32.82 -24.36 -25.00
CA VAL A 536 31.81 -25.41 -24.82
C VAL A 536 31.15 -25.23 -23.44
N PRO A 537 29.82 -25.09 -23.36
CA PRO A 537 29.15 -24.92 -22.09
C PRO A 537 29.35 -26.16 -21.21
N THR A 538 29.99 -25.99 -20.07
CA THR A 538 30.05 -27.02 -19.02
C THR A 538 28.88 -26.82 -18.06
N ASP A 539 28.15 -27.89 -17.77
CA ASP A 539 27.07 -27.84 -16.78
C ASP A 539 27.62 -27.47 -15.40
N ASP A 540 27.04 -26.44 -14.77
CA ASP A 540 27.40 -26.04 -13.41
C ASP A 540 27.00 -27.16 -12.42
N VAL A 541 28.00 -27.68 -11.70
CA VAL A 541 27.86 -28.75 -10.73
C VAL A 541 26.82 -28.39 -9.66
N TYR A 542 26.77 -27.13 -9.22
CA TYR A 542 25.83 -26.70 -8.19
C TYR A 542 24.38 -26.67 -8.67
N LEU A 543 24.14 -26.30 -9.93
CA LEU A 543 22.79 -26.29 -10.51
C LEU A 543 22.30 -27.72 -10.76
N GLN A 544 23.18 -28.60 -11.24
CA GLN A 544 22.94 -30.04 -11.37
C GLN A 544 22.57 -30.66 -10.02
N GLU A 545 23.29 -30.32 -8.95
CA GLU A 545 22.97 -30.77 -7.59
C GLU A 545 21.58 -30.32 -7.10
N ILE A 546 21.11 -29.13 -7.49
CA ILE A 546 19.77 -28.66 -7.11
C ILE A 546 18.70 -29.41 -7.91
N LEU A 547 18.93 -29.60 -9.22
CA LEU A 547 17.99 -30.32 -10.09
C LEU A 547 17.85 -31.79 -9.71
N THR A 548 18.93 -32.45 -9.30
CA THR A 548 18.91 -33.84 -8.83
C THR A 548 18.15 -34.01 -7.50
N GLU A 549 18.20 -33.03 -6.60
CA GLU A 549 17.34 -33.02 -5.40
C GLU A 549 15.85 -32.91 -5.78
N ILE A 550 15.51 -32.11 -6.79
CA ILE A 550 14.12 -32.00 -7.27
C ILE A 550 13.66 -33.30 -7.93
N GLU A 551 14.53 -33.93 -8.75
CA GLU A 551 14.24 -35.19 -9.42
C GLU A 551 14.00 -36.33 -8.41
N THR A 552 14.82 -36.41 -7.37
CA THR A 552 14.68 -37.43 -6.32
C THR A 552 13.45 -37.19 -5.42
N GLY A 553 13.15 -35.92 -5.09
CA GLY A 553 12.01 -35.57 -4.24
C GLY A 553 10.65 -35.60 -4.94
N HIS A 554 10.59 -35.19 -6.21
CA HIS A 554 9.35 -34.95 -6.97
C HIS A 554 9.45 -35.45 -8.42
N SER A 555 9.80 -36.73 -8.62
CA SER A 555 10.10 -37.31 -9.95
C SER A 555 8.99 -37.11 -11.01
N SER A 556 7.72 -37.32 -10.66
CA SER A 556 6.60 -37.13 -11.61
C SER A 556 6.44 -35.67 -12.03
N LEU A 557 6.60 -34.73 -11.10
CA LEU A 557 6.54 -33.30 -11.38
C LEU A 557 7.75 -32.87 -12.22
N TYR A 558 8.96 -33.31 -11.86
CA TYR A 558 10.20 -32.99 -12.57
C TYR A 558 10.15 -33.42 -14.04
N THR A 559 9.68 -34.65 -14.32
CA THR A 559 9.56 -35.16 -15.69
C THR A 559 8.56 -34.34 -16.50
N VAL A 560 7.40 -34.02 -15.94
CA VAL A 560 6.40 -33.20 -16.62
C VAL A 560 6.93 -31.78 -16.88
N LEU A 561 7.53 -31.13 -15.89
CA LEU A 561 8.12 -29.80 -16.03
C LEU A 561 9.25 -29.76 -17.07
N THR A 562 10.10 -30.79 -17.08
CA THR A 562 11.20 -30.91 -18.04
C THR A 562 10.67 -31.10 -19.46
N ASN A 563 9.62 -31.91 -19.64
CA ASN A 563 8.98 -32.08 -20.94
C ASN A 563 8.31 -30.79 -21.40
N ILE A 564 7.52 -30.12 -20.54
CA ILE A 564 6.91 -28.82 -20.88
C ILE A 564 7.99 -27.80 -21.25
N HIS A 565 9.07 -27.69 -20.46
CA HIS A 565 10.17 -26.79 -20.74
C HIS A 565 10.85 -27.09 -22.08
N ARG A 566 11.07 -28.38 -22.40
CA ARG A 566 11.68 -28.83 -23.66
C ARG A 566 10.80 -28.47 -24.86
N GLU A 567 9.50 -28.78 -24.79
CA GLU A 567 8.53 -28.47 -25.84
C GLU A 567 8.43 -26.96 -26.07
N LEU A 568 8.35 -26.16 -25.00
CA LEU A 568 8.33 -24.70 -25.11
C LEU A 568 9.63 -24.15 -25.73
N CYS A 569 10.79 -24.68 -25.35
CA CYS A 569 12.06 -24.19 -25.90
C CYS A 569 12.34 -24.65 -27.35
N ASN A 570 11.72 -25.74 -27.80
CA ASN A 570 11.95 -26.30 -29.13
C ASN A 570 10.90 -25.80 -30.14
N GLU A 571 9.62 -25.89 -29.79
CA GLU A 571 8.51 -25.64 -30.70
C GLU A 571 8.15 -24.15 -30.79
N PHE A 572 8.34 -23.37 -29.71
CA PHE A 572 8.04 -21.93 -29.68
C PHE A 572 9.28 -21.06 -29.88
N ARG A 573 10.18 -21.49 -30.78
CA ARG A 573 11.31 -20.64 -31.21
C ARG A 573 10.82 -19.59 -32.19
N GLU A 574 11.46 -18.42 -32.16
CA GLU A 574 11.23 -17.38 -33.17
C GLU A 574 11.39 -17.99 -34.57
N THR A 575 10.38 -17.80 -35.40
CA THR A 575 10.43 -18.16 -36.81
C THR A 575 11.50 -17.35 -37.54
N TRP A 576 11.94 -17.82 -38.71
CA TRP A 576 12.94 -17.11 -39.50
C TRP A 576 12.51 -15.67 -39.85
N ILE A 577 11.20 -15.44 -40.07
CA ILE A 577 10.61 -14.12 -40.36
C ILE A 577 10.68 -13.21 -39.14
N GLU A 578 10.28 -13.72 -37.97
CA GLU A 578 10.34 -12.96 -36.71
C GLU A 578 11.79 -12.58 -36.37
N LYS A 579 12.73 -13.51 -36.54
CA LYS A 579 14.17 -13.24 -36.41
C LYS A 579 14.66 -12.19 -37.39
N ALA A 580 14.26 -12.28 -38.67
CA ALA A 580 14.65 -11.31 -39.68
C ALA A 580 14.10 -9.91 -39.39
N ILE A 581 12.84 -9.81 -38.93
CA ILE A 581 12.22 -8.55 -38.50
C ILE A 581 12.96 -7.97 -37.29
N HIS A 582 13.27 -8.79 -36.28
CA HIS A 582 13.98 -8.35 -35.08
C HIS A 582 15.39 -7.86 -35.41
N LEU A 583 16.16 -8.60 -36.24
CA LEU A 583 17.48 -8.18 -36.69
C LEU A 583 17.41 -6.89 -37.51
N ALA A 584 16.46 -6.78 -38.44
CA ALA A 584 16.28 -5.57 -39.26
C ALA A 584 15.93 -4.34 -38.41
N HIS A 585 15.07 -4.48 -37.40
CA HIS A 585 14.75 -3.41 -36.46
C HIS A 585 15.93 -3.04 -35.55
N SER A 586 16.66 -4.02 -35.03
CA SER A 586 17.86 -3.80 -34.22
C SER A 586 18.91 -3.01 -35.01
N MET A 587 19.11 -3.39 -36.28
CA MET A 587 19.97 -2.68 -37.22
C MET A 587 19.49 -1.26 -37.51
N LEU A 588 18.20 -1.06 -37.77
CA LEU A 588 17.62 0.25 -38.02
C LEU A 588 17.78 1.18 -36.80
N GLN A 589 17.54 0.66 -35.59
CA GLN A 589 17.75 1.39 -34.34
C GLN A 589 19.22 1.76 -34.14
N TYR A 590 20.14 0.82 -34.39
CA TYR A 590 21.57 1.09 -34.34
C TYR A 590 21.98 2.21 -35.32
N CYS A 591 21.53 2.14 -36.58
CA CYS A 591 21.83 3.18 -37.56
C CYS A 591 21.24 4.54 -37.18
N ARG A 592 20.01 4.59 -36.64
CA ARG A 592 19.40 5.83 -36.14
C ARG A 592 20.17 6.43 -34.96
N ARG A 593 20.59 5.58 -34.00
CA ARG A 593 21.40 6.00 -32.86
C ARG A 593 22.76 6.52 -33.31
N TYR A 594 23.43 5.80 -34.20
CA TYR A 594 24.72 6.21 -34.75
C TYR A 594 24.61 7.54 -35.51
N ALA A 595 23.57 7.71 -36.34
CA ALA A 595 23.29 8.97 -37.05
C ALA A 595 23.02 10.15 -36.10
N PHE A 596 22.35 9.91 -34.96
CA PHE A 596 22.14 10.92 -33.93
C PHE A 596 23.46 11.31 -33.21
N GLU A 597 24.29 10.32 -32.87
CA GLU A 597 25.58 10.52 -32.22
C GLU A 597 26.58 11.28 -33.14
N HIS A 598 26.51 11.07 -34.46
CA HIS A 598 27.40 11.67 -35.47
C HIS A 598 26.74 12.76 -36.32
N ARG A 599 25.73 13.46 -35.77
CA ARG A 599 24.89 14.45 -36.47
C ARG A 599 25.62 15.58 -37.21
N ASN A 600 26.92 15.81 -36.91
CA ASN A 600 27.75 16.85 -37.53
C ASN A 600 28.66 16.33 -38.66
N ASP A 601 28.87 15.00 -38.78
CA ASP A 601 29.80 14.35 -39.73
C ASP A 601 29.07 13.29 -40.59
N MET A 602 27.85 13.61 -41.03
CA MET A 602 26.96 12.64 -41.69
C MET A 602 27.40 12.26 -43.12
N ASP A 603 28.29 13.04 -43.74
CA ASP A 603 28.67 12.87 -45.15
C ASP A 603 29.82 11.87 -45.38
N ASP A 604 30.62 11.55 -44.35
CA ASP A 604 31.82 10.68 -44.45
C ASP A 604 31.80 9.41 -43.56
N SER A 605 30.67 9.10 -42.92
CA SER A 605 30.59 7.95 -42.00
C SER A 605 30.37 6.62 -42.73
N LEU A 606 31.45 5.83 -42.84
CA LEU A 606 31.44 4.43 -43.32
C LEU A 606 30.63 3.52 -42.38
N LEU A 607 29.98 2.50 -42.96
CA LEU A 607 29.20 1.52 -42.19
C LEU A 607 30.08 0.73 -41.21
N PRO A 608 29.72 0.65 -39.91
CA PRO A 608 30.40 -0.21 -38.95
C PRO A 608 30.38 -1.71 -39.37
N THR A 609 31.49 -2.41 -39.15
CA THR A 609 31.68 -3.86 -39.45
C THR A 609 30.61 -4.76 -38.82
N TYR A 610 30.02 -4.32 -37.70
CA TYR A 610 28.89 -4.97 -37.04
C TYR A 610 27.64 -5.05 -37.92
N LEU A 611 27.28 -3.99 -38.65
CA LEU A 611 26.11 -3.99 -39.53
C LEU A 611 26.32 -4.96 -40.70
N ARG A 612 27.56 -5.09 -41.19
CA ARG A 612 27.90 -6.01 -42.28
C ARG A 612 27.65 -7.47 -41.90
N SER A 613 28.03 -7.88 -40.69
CA SER A 613 27.83 -9.27 -40.22
C SER A 613 26.36 -9.58 -39.91
N GLN A 614 25.56 -8.58 -39.56
CA GLN A 614 24.12 -8.76 -39.34
C GLN A 614 23.33 -8.77 -40.65
N LEU A 615 23.73 -7.97 -41.65
CA LEU A 615 23.13 -8.03 -43.00
C LEU A 615 23.31 -9.39 -43.66
N THR A 616 24.51 -9.99 -43.55
CA THR A 616 24.75 -11.34 -44.09
C THR A 616 23.88 -12.37 -43.40
N LYS A 617 23.66 -12.25 -42.09
CA LYS A 617 22.75 -13.14 -41.34
C LYS A 617 21.30 -12.99 -41.78
N ILE A 618 20.83 -11.77 -42.06
CA ILE A 618 19.47 -11.55 -42.60
C ILE A 618 19.35 -12.19 -43.99
N TYR A 619 20.37 -12.03 -44.84
CA TYR A 619 20.39 -12.65 -46.16
C TYR A 619 20.31 -14.18 -46.08
N ASP A 620 21.13 -14.79 -45.22
CA ASP A 620 21.12 -16.24 -44.99
C ASP A 620 19.75 -16.72 -44.48
N LEU A 621 19.07 -15.93 -43.64
CA LEU A 621 17.73 -16.25 -43.12
C LEU A 621 16.61 -16.11 -44.16
N VAL A 622 16.70 -15.13 -45.05
CA VAL A 622 15.71 -14.87 -46.12
C VAL A 622 15.90 -15.83 -47.31
N SER A 623 17.09 -16.45 -47.42
CA SER A 623 17.45 -17.41 -48.48
C SER A 623 16.51 -18.62 -48.63
N PHE A 624 15.69 -18.90 -47.63
CA PHE A 624 14.84 -20.09 -47.55
C PHE A 624 13.46 -19.96 -48.21
N ASP A 625 13.00 -18.76 -48.57
CA ASP A 625 11.67 -18.53 -49.14
C ASP A 625 11.78 -17.79 -50.50
N ASN A 626 11.75 -18.55 -51.61
CA ASN A 626 12.05 -18.04 -52.97
C ASN A 626 11.16 -16.88 -53.41
N ASP A 627 9.88 -16.84 -53.02
CA ASP A 627 8.95 -15.77 -53.41
C ASP A 627 9.21 -14.45 -52.66
N LEU A 628 9.66 -14.56 -51.41
CA LEU A 628 10.11 -13.41 -50.63
C LEU A 628 11.51 -12.99 -51.03
N LEU A 629 12.39 -13.94 -51.35
CA LEU A 629 13.71 -13.69 -51.89
C LEU A 629 13.59 -12.80 -53.13
N ILE A 630 12.73 -13.14 -54.09
CA ILE A 630 12.50 -12.33 -55.30
C ILE A 630 11.94 -10.95 -54.94
N LYS A 631 11.04 -10.83 -53.95
CA LYS A 631 10.49 -9.54 -53.51
C LYS A 631 11.48 -8.67 -52.74
N VAL A 632 12.41 -9.29 -52.01
CA VAL A 632 13.48 -8.68 -51.23
C VAL A 632 14.64 -8.29 -52.17
N GLU A 633 15.05 -9.17 -53.07
CA GLU A 633 15.93 -8.90 -54.22
C GLU A 633 15.41 -7.76 -55.09
N ASN A 634 14.08 -7.64 -55.29
CA ASN A 634 13.49 -6.48 -55.96
C ASN A 634 13.57 -5.16 -55.15
N ILE A 635 13.77 -5.19 -53.81
CA ILE A 635 14.11 -3.99 -53.01
C ILE A 635 15.58 -3.65 -53.18
N PHE A 636 16.42 -4.70 -53.14
CA PHE A 636 17.87 -4.56 -53.19
C PHE A 636 18.36 -4.27 -54.61
N GLY A 637 17.58 -4.58 -55.66
CA GLY A 637 18.14 -4.85 -56.99
C GLY A 637 18.95 -6.15 -56.94
N ASN A 638 19.31 -6.74 -58.08
CA ASN A 638 20.29 -7.84 -58.10
C ASN A 638 21.56 -7.40 -57.37
N VAL A 639 21.75 -7.77 -56.11
CA VAL A 639 22.81 -7.21 -55.29
C VAL A 639 23.47 -8.30 -54.44
N ASP A 640 24.67 -8.68 -54.90
CA ASP A 640 25.80 -8.93 -54.01
C ASP A 640 25.72 -7.96 -52.83
N PHE A 641 25.61 -8.37 -51.56
CA PHE A 641 25.56 -7.43 -50.42
C PHE A 641 26.89 -6.65 -50.19
N ALA A 642 27.85 -6.76 -51.12
CA ALA A 642 29.19 -6.17 -51.10
C ALA A 642 29.30 -4.65 -51.41
N PRO A 643 28.50 -4.01 -52.29
CA PRO A 643 28.63 -2.60 -52.67
C PRO A 643 27.90 -1.64 -51.72
N TYR A 644 27.21 -2.13 -50.68
CA TYR A 644 26.69 -1.30 -49.60
C TYR A 644 27.75 -0.97 -48.53
N ALA A 645 28.98 -1.49 -48.69
CA ALA A 645 30.13 -1.21 -47.84
C ALA A 645 30.68 0.24 -47.98
N SER A 646 30.21 1.01 -48.96
CA SER A 646 30.72 2.35 -49.31
C SER A 646 29.64 3.44 -49.35
N ARG A 647 28.45 3.22 -48.78
CA ARG A 647 27.36 4.21 -48.77
C ARG A 647 27.18 4.86 -47.39
N ASN A 648 26.80 6.14 -47.41
CA ASN A 648 26.43 6.92 -46.23
C ASN A 648 25.28 6.24 -45.46
N ILE A 649 25.14 6.57 -44.17
CA ILE A 649 24.18 5.91 -43.27
C ILE A 649 22.72 6.23 -43.62
N THR A 650 22.47 7.37 -44.28
CA THR A 650 21.14 7.82 -44.71
C THR A 650 20.46 6.86 -45.71
N PRO A 651 21.05 6.46 -46.85
CA PRO A 651 20.43 5.48 -47.75
C PRO A 651 20.28 4.09 -47.11
N VAL A 652 21.18 3.71 -46.20
CA VAL A 652 21.09 2.42 -45.50
C VAL A 652 19.92 2.42 -44.50
N THR A 653 19.69 3.50 -43.76
CA THR A 653 18.51 3.62 -42.89
C THR A 653 17.21 3.61 -43.67
N GLU A 654 17.14 4.26 -44.84
CA GLU A 654 15.95 4.25 -45.68
C GLU A 654 15.68 2.85 -46.25
N MET A 655 16.73 2.17 -46.72
CA MET A 655 16.67 0.79 -47.18
C MET A 655 16.18 -0.17 -46.07
N LEU A 656 16.78 -0.10 -44.88
CA LEU A 656 16.37 -0.90 -43.72
C LEU A 656 14.92 -0.59 -43.32
N SER A 657 14.49 0.66 -43.40
CA SER A 657 13.08 1.04 -43.14
C SER A 657 12.12 0.42 -44.15
N ARG A 658 12.47 0.41 -45.45
CA ARG A 658 11.67 -0.26 -46.49
C ARG A 658 11.64 -1.77 -46.28
N LEU A 659 12.77 -2.37 -45.92
CA LEU A 659 12.87 -3.81 -45.63
C LEU A 659 12.02 -4.19 -44.41
N CYS A 660 12.11 -3.45 -43.30
CA CYS A 660 11.27 -3.67 -42.12
C CYS A 660 9.78 -3.61 -42.49
N ARG A 661 9.36 -2.58 -43.25
CA ARG A 661 7.97 -2.45 -43.70
C ARG A 661 7.51 -3.64 -44.55
N ARG A 662 8.34 -4.13 -45.47
CA ARG A 662 7.97 -5.28 -46.33
C ARG A 662 7.90 -6.58 -45.54
N LEU A 663 8.86 -6.83 -44.64
CA LEU A 663 8.83 -8.01 -43.76
C LEU A 663 7.63 -7.97 -42.82
N GLU A 664 7.31 -6.79 -42.26
CA GLU A 664 6.10 -6.59 -41.47
C GLU A 664 4.84 -6.87 -42.30
N THR A 665 4.69 -6.30 -43.51
CA THR A 665 3.51 -6.58 -44.35
C THR A 665 3.35 -8.06 -44.65
N TYR A 666 4.44 -8.76 -44.97
CA TYR A 666 4.39 -10.19 -45.20
C TYR A 666 4.00 -10.96 -43.94
N TYR A 667 4.57 -10.58 -42.80
CA TYR A 667 4.21 -11.18 -41.52
C TYR A 667 2.74 -10.90 -41.16
N PHE A 668 2.19 -9.72 -41.49
CA PHE A 668 0.77 -9.41 -41.31
C PHE A 668 -0.16 -10.21 -42.23
N ASP A 669 0.30 -10.64 -43.40
CA ASP A 669 -0.49 -11.48 -44.32
C ASP A 669 -0.59 -12.95 -43.88
N LEU A 670 0.28 -13.40 -42.96
CA LEU A 670 0.24 -14.77 -42.42
C LEU A 670 -1.00 -15.00 -41.52
N PRO A 671 -1.40 -16.25 -41.24
CA PRO A 671 -2.52 -16.52 -40.33
C PRO A 671 -2.27 -15.99 -38.90
N HIS A 672 -3.27 -15.32 -38.31
CA HIS A 672 -3.17 -14.71 -36.97
C HIS A 672 -3.20 -15.72 -35.81
N SER A 673 -3.66 -16.93 -36.08
CA SER A 673 -3.70 -18.02 -35.10
C SER A 673 -3.43 -19.36 -35.77
N SER A 674 -2.80 -20.25 -35.03
CA SER A 674 -2.54 -21.63 -35.43
C SER A 674 -3.03 -22.60 -34.36
N PHE A 675 -3.20 -23.86 -34.73
CA PHE A 675 -3.63 -24.89 -33.79
C PHE A 675 -2.43 -25.39 -32.98
N LEU A 676 -2.58 -25.47 -31.66
CA LEU A 676 -1.54 -25.97 -30.75
C LEU A 676 -1.06 -27.40 -31.08
N PRO A 677 -1.93 -28.36 -31.48
CA PRO A 677 -1.49 -29.68 -31.91
C PRO A 677 -0.48 -29.69 -33.07
N ASP A 678 -0.48 -28.66 -33.92
CA ASP A 678 0.47 -28.54 -35.04
C ASP A 678 1.89 -28.20 -34.55
N TYR A 679 1.99 -27.62 -33.35
CA TYR A 679 3.26 -27.27 -32.68
C TYR A 679 3.69 -28.37 -31.71
N SER A 680 2.84 -28.69 -30.75
CA SER A 680 3.18 -29.67 -29.72
C SER A 680 1.96 -30.53 -29.38
N LEU A 681 2.03 -31.79 -29.81
CA LEU A 681 1.08 -32.82 -29.40
C LEU A 681 1.12 -32.98 -27.88
N TYR A 682 2.30 -32.91 -27.26
CA TYR A 682 2.45 -33.07 -25.82
C TYR A 682 1.69 -32.00 -25.02
N LEU A 683 1.83 -30.72 -25.38
CA LEU A 683 1.09 -29.64 -24.71
C LEU A 683 -0.42 -29.73 -24.99
N SER A 684 -0.83 -30.17 -26.17
CA SER A 684 -2.25 -30.33 -26.51
C SER A 684 -2.95 -31.43 -25.69
N PHE A 685 -2.24 -32.51 -25.36
CA PHE A 685 -2.74 -33.62 -24.54
C PHE A 685 -2.40 -33.50 -23.06
N TYR A 686 -1.74 -32.42 -22.64
CA TYR A 686 -1.44 -32.18 -21.23
C TYR A 686 -2.73 -32.21 -20.40
N SER A 687 -2.69 -32.97 -19.32
CA SER A 687 -3.79 -33.07 -18.37
C SER A 687 -3.29 -32.96 -16.93
N SER A 688 -4.00 -32.17 -16.14
CA SER A 688 -3.76 -32.00 -14.69
C SER A 688 -3.89 -33.29 -13.87
N ARG A 689 -4.28 -34.41 -14.49
CA ARG A 689 -4.29 -35.75 -13.86
C ARG A 689 -2.88 -36.35 -13.72
N VAL A 690 -1.92 -35.91 -14.52
CA VAL A 690 -0.54 -36.43 -14.51
C VAL A 690 0.30 -35.72 -13.45
N ALA A 691 0.22 -34.39 -13.41
CA ALA A 691 0.76 -33.55 -12.34
C ALA A 691 -0.08 -32.27 -12.23
N GLN A 692 -0.29 -31.78 -11.01
CA GLN A 692 -0.90 -30.47 -10.79
C GLN A 692 0.22 -29.43 -10.83
N ILE A 693 0.19 -28.57 -11.85
CA ILE A 693 1.19 -27.52 -12.06
C ILE A 693 0.56 -26.18 -11.74
N ASN A 694 1.23 -25.35 -10.95
CA ASN A 694 0.79 -23.97 -10.74
C ASN A 694 1.06 -23.11 -11.98
N ILE A 695 0.22 -22.10 -12.22
CA ILE A 695 0.49 -21.14 -13.29
C ILE A 695 1.85 -20.45 -13.00
N PRO A 696 2.80 -20.46 -13.94
CA PRO A 696 4.10 -19.82 -13.75
C PRO A 696 3.96 -18.33 -13.38
N GLY A 697 4.77 -17.86 -12.43
CA GLY A 697 4.81 -16.46 -12.00
C GLY A 697 3.82 -16.07 -10.90
N GLU A 698 2.89 -16.95 -10.50
CA GLU A 698 1.97 -16.65 -9.39
C GLU A 698 2.66 -16.40 -8.04
N SER A 699 3.84 -17.00 -7.86
CA SER A 699 4.68 -16.86 -6.67
C SER A 699 5.45 -15.55 -6.59
N LEU A 700 5.50 -14.76 -7.68
CA LEU A 700 6.13 -13.44 -7.69
C LEU A 700 5.33 -12.42 -6.87
N PHE A 701 4.01 -12.61 -6.79
CA PHE A 701 3.12 -11.69 -6.09
C PHE A 701 3.11 -11.96 -4.58
N ALA A 702 3.29 -10.92 -3.76
CA ALA A 702 3.12 -11.02 -2.31
C ALA A 702 1.66 -11.36 -1.99
N ARG A 703 1.42 -12.55 -1.44
CA ARG A 703 0.08 -12.95 -1.01
C ARG A 703 -0.09 -12.63 0.47
N VAL A 704 -1.21 -11.98 0.80
CA VAL A 704 -1.54 -11.53 2.16
C VAL A 704 -1.99 -12.68 3.06
N ARG A 705 -2.35 -13.84 2.48
CA ARG A 705 -2.74 -15.05 3.20
C ARG A 705 -1.92 -16.24 2.72
N ASP A 706 -1.53 -17.10 3.65
CA ASP A 706 -0.91 -18.42 3.42
C ASP A 706 -1.85 -19.42 2.72
N SER A 707 -2.93 -18.95 2.10
CA SER A 707 -3.81 -19.80 1.32
C SER A 707 -3.06 -20.26 0.07
N HIS A 708 -2.75 -21.56 0.03
CA HIS A 708 -2.28 -22.35 -1.11
C HIS A 708 -3.22 -22.34 -2.33
N ASN A 709 -4.07 -21.31 -2.49
CA ASN A 709 -4.95 -21.12 -3.64
C ASN A 709 -4.12 -20.59 -4.81
N PHE A 710 -3.09 -21.32 -5.22
CA PHE A 710 -2.46 -21.11 -6.50
C PHE A 710 -3.48 -21.48 -7.59
N MET A 711 -3.62 -20.64 -8.61
CA MET A 711 -4.33 -21.10 -9.79
C MET A 711 -3.48 -22.18 -10.43
N LEU A 712 -4.09 -23.33 -10.58
CA LEU A 712 -3.48 -24.45 -11.27
C LEU A 712 -3.69 -24.24 -12.76
N CYS A 713 -2.68 -24.62 -13.55
CA CYS A 713 -2.89 -24.90 -14.96
C CYS A 713 -4.05 -25.90 -15.05
N GLY A 714 -5.15 -25.49 -15.70
CA GLY A 714 -6.39 -26.24 -15.76
C GLY A 714 -6.26 -27.58 -16.51
N ARG A 715 -7.41 -28.18 -16.87
CA ARG A 715 -7.45 -29.51 -17.50
C ARG A 715 -6.64 -29.63 -18.79
N SER A 716 -6.40 -28.53 -19.53
CA SER A 716 -5.61 -28.49 -20.76
C SER A 716 -5.19 -27.05 -21.10
N PHE A 717 -4.19 -26.89 -21.98
CA PHE A 717 -3.93 -25.63 -22.67
C PHE A 717 -5.06 -25.33 -23.68
N LEU A 718 -5.24 -24.06 -24.04
CA LEU A 718 -6.18 -23.67 -25.10
C LEU A 718 -5.64 -24.15 -26.46
N PHE A 719 -6.55 -24.56 -27.35
CA PHE A 719 -6.20 -25.18 -28.64
C PHE A 719 -5.60 -24.22 -29.67
N TYR A 720 -5.61 -22.91 -29.41
CA TYR A 720 -5.14 -21.90 -30.35
C TYR A 720 -3.93 -21.16 -29.80
N VAL A 721 -2.87 -21.08 -30.60
CA VAL A 721 -1.74 -20.18 -30.40
C VAL A 721 -2.03 -18.91 -31.20
N ILE A 722 -1.95 -17.75 -30.55
CA ILE A 722 -2.21 -16.44 -31.19
C ILE A 722 -0.87 -15.76 -31.43
N TYR A 723 -0.60 -15.35 -32.69
CA TYR A 723 0.58 -14.56 -33.03
C TYR A 723 0.31 -13.09 -32.72
N CYS A 724 0.92 -12.58 -31.65
CA CYS A 724 0.85 -11.16 -31.30
C CYS A 724 1.78 -10.35 -32.21
N ARG A 725 1.22 -9.76 -33.28
CA ARG A 725 1.97 -8.91 -34.22
C ARG A 725 2.00 -7.46 -33.73
N TYR A 726 3.19 -6.95 -33.44
CA TYR A 726 3.37 -5.54 -33.11
C TYR A 726 4.01 -4.81 -34.29
N THR A 727 3.40 -3.74 -34.77
CA THR A 727 4.10 -2.76 -35.61
C THR A 727 5.03 -1.96 -34.70
N PHE A 728 6.35 -2.07 -34.87
CA PHE A 728 7.34 -1.31 -34.10
C PHE A 728 7.39 0.20 -34.47
N GLY A 729 6.33 0.72 -35.11
CA GLY A 729 6.28 2.08 -35.67
C GLY A 729 5.62 3.17 -34.82
N LEU A 730 5.22 2.90 -33.57
CA LEU A 730 4.49 3.86 -32.72
C LEU A 730 4.96 3.87 -31.24
N LEU A 731 6.27 3.74 -31.03
CA LEU A 731 7.01 4.23 -29.86
C LEU A 731 8.22 5.01 -30.39
#